data_AF-A0AAW3A9Z6-F1
#
_entry.id   AF-A0AAW3A9Z6-F1
#
_cell.length_a   1.000
_cell.length_b   1.000
_cell.length_c   1.000
_cell.angle_alpha   90.00
_cell.angle_beta   90.00
_cell.angle_gamma   90.00
#
_symmetry.space_group_name_H-M   'P 1'
#
loop_
_entity.id
_entity.type
_entity.pdbx_description
1 polymer ?
#
loop_
_entity_poly.entity_id
_entity_poly.type
_entity_poly.pdbx_seq_one_letter_code
_entity_poly.pdbx_strand_id
1 'polypeptide(L)'
;MLRLGRRRLAVVTATAITDAATKLNALLDMTNRTHPVPHGEMKRFLKTEVMPILAGTELDRRGNSTDLRHFLGQLTRDAAFAAVIIGARPGASFLQTIVTCIKEDHQRMRFLPKMTSPQASKIIEYLCKAGVTDAEVYPVLISRLNFSSLHELGRVMFALTESGFHSLNMLVVVPLYAGEKWVLLFNKAKTSKTMSSCNAFDAVRILRALSKSCRTYVEECRRATKNSMTDIPHESLNLLRNNLLRFIFENASALRGAHWLNVARALLNFPSEFNELWHLVRDYPAIENEVQSALCVPAGITNASSSHDAAVLYVVNCETVGAAAMQRVFQYAEQRTVVPDAETGSPISAEFPFDLSYPDLVKLLPLLDQFPSMTSASQTQQRVELVLRVVCTNVHHLRLQDLVTMLQVLRRLRPSTKTTAAVETITDEVSNRLTASSPEQVLGVIPFRTVAQLAAALAALRVTRCDGFVTLVATSENIFPSSLTVDTALSFINALAALKMTRPSLCHGALESILRSMLNFYTRQLKKGPMLDAFPIYVARILRGCVLLDYIPPVDILRSVLLGSAEASLRMSEEVHGAGGVLVFDLSRSLSHFLKQARTTAPEREKDLWECGVLQVVLPLSIACSEDTVHAMERHQQVASSSHTAVSWRSTVEMLALFVDPQMDSTDRGVMVQRLQEAFPEVEALLRVSAMATRAHLHKCSHHVRHRDEARQRSRQTPFNANCNIHFLSALLIFEYMVFHANTQAARPFPSSANQVSTTTDDKVEKDRATLAALKGRYCDFLSAPLSKSVPDTPMDIVRRIFECPLSGSVASSTAPPSTVVLLEKRDAVEITTTLPFALSLVMDPGPVNEFFTERCMSIMVGDAEELH
;
A
#
# COMPACT_ATOMS: atom_id res chain seq x y z
N MET A 1 -37.15 -31.55 53.74
CA MET A 1 -35.90 -30.77 53.54
C MET A 1 -36.08 -29.74 52.41
N LEU A 2 -36.78 -28.62 52.63
CA LEU A 2 -37.01 -27.59 51.59
C LEU A 2 -37.04 -26.19 52.23
N ARG A 3 -35.93 -25.74 52.81
CA ARG A 3 -35.71 -24.34 53.20
C ARG A 3 -34.22 -24.04 53.21
N LEU A 4 -33.65 -23.68 52.07
CA LEU A 4 -32.38 -22.95 51.96
C LEU A 4 -32.33 -22.38 50.53
N GLY A 5 -32.32 -21.04 50.42
CA GLY A 5 -32.03 -20.35 49.17
C GLY A 5 -33.08 -19.39 48.58
N ARG A 6 -34.00 -18.77 49.35
CA ARG A 6 -34.73 -17.59 48.84
C ARG A 6 -33.80 -16.37 48.86
N ARG A 7 -33.07 -16.12 47.77
CA ARG A 7 -32.57 -14.76 47.47
C ARG A 7 -33.77 -13.80 47.47
N ARG A 8 -33.61 -12.62 48.09
CA ARG A 8 -34.68 -11.64 48.36
C ARG A 8 -35.62 -11.44 47.15
N LEU A 9 -36.89 -11.82 47.28
CA LEU A 9 -37.93 -11.56 46.27
C LEU A 9 -38.25 -10.06 46.28
N ALA A 10 -37.98 -9.36 45.18
CA ALA A 10 -38.38 -7.98 44.98
C ALA A 10 -39.67 -7.96 44.15
N VAL A 11 -40.81 -7.75 44.81
CA VAL A 11 -42.13 -7.68 44.16
C VAL A 11 -42.33 -6.29 43.59
N VAL A 12 -42.70 -6.21 42.31
CA VAL A 12 -43.01 -4.96 41.61
C VAL A 12 -44.53 -4.81 41.47
N THR A 13 -45.05 -3.62 41.80
CA THR A 13 -46.48 -3.31 41.70
C THR A 13 -46.86 -2.83 40.30
N ALA A 14 -48.11 -3.08 39.89
CA ALA A 14 -48.62 -2.67 38.59
C ALA A 14 -48.61 -1.15 38.38
N THR A 15 -48.85 -0.39 39.45
CA THR A 15 -48.81 1.08 39.45
C THR A 15 -47.41 1.59 39.18
N ALA A 16 -46.39 1.06 39.88
CA ALA A 16 -44.99 1.48 39.70
C ALA A 16 -44.50 1.27 38.26
N ILE A 17 -44.86 0.16 37.63
CA ILE A 17 -44.51 -0.13 36.23
C ILE A 17 -45.18 0.85 35.27
N THR A 18 -46.49 1.07 35.46
CA THR A 18 -47.27 1.95 34.57
C THR A 18 -46.80 3.40 34.69
N ASP A 19 -46.56 3.87 35.91
CA ASP A 19 -46.07 5.21 36.19
C ASP A 19 -44.65 5.40 35.64
N ALA A 20 -43.75 4.44 35.88
CA ALA A 20 -42.38 4.51 35.37
C ALA A 20 -42.33 4.46 33.83
N ALA A 21 -43.11 3.59 33.20
CA ALA A 21 -43.16 3.47 31.73
C ALA A 21 -43.71 4.76 31.09
N THR A 22 -44.81 5.28 31.62
CA THR A 22 -45.45 6.50 31.11
C THR A 22 -44.56 7.71 31.30
N LYS A 23 -43.95 7.86 32.50
CA LYS A 23 -43.08 8.98 32.82
C LYS A 23 -41.74 8.90 32.08
N LEU A 24 -41.14 7.73 31.93
CA LEU A 24 -39.91 7.58 31.14
C LEU A 24 -40.15 7.93 29.67
N ASN A 25 -41.25 7.41 29.09
CA ASN A 25 -41.63 7.75 27.73
C ASN A 25 -41.86 9.26 27.56
N ALA A 26 -42.52 9.91 28.51
CA ALA A 26 -42.72 11.36 28.49
C ALA A 26 -41.41 12.17 28.64
N LEU A 27 -40.42 11.66 29.38
CA LEU A 27 -39.09 12.28 29.50
C LEU A 27 -38.24 12.12 28.23
N LEU A 28 -38.53 11.09 27.42
CA LEU A 28 -37.83 10.80 26.16
C LEU A 28 -38.55 11.38 24.92
N ASP A 29 -39.81 11.82 25.08
CA ASP A 29 -40.61 12.41 24.01
C ASP A 29 -40.12 13.83 23.65
N MET A 30 -39.50 13.94 22.47
CA MET A 30 -39.02 15.20 21.89
C MET A 30 -40.07 15.88 20.99
N THR A 31 -41.18 15.21 20.67
CA THR A 31 -42.19 15.75 19.74
C THR A 31 -42.94 16.94 20.33
N ASN A 32 -43.03 17.01 21.66
CA ASN A 32 -43.75 18.04 22.40
C ASN A 32 -42.84 18.96 23.23
N ARG A 33 -41.50 18.89 23.07
CA ARG A 33 -40.52 19.64 23.88
C ARG A 33 -39.52 20.39 23.00
N THR A 34 -39.22 21.64 23.36
CA THR A 34 -38.23 22.48 22.68
C THR A 34 -36.78 22.11 23.02
N HIS A 35 -36.53 21.50 24.19
CA HIS A 35 -35.21 21.09 24.64
C HIS A 35 -35.23 19.69 25.26
N PRO A 36 -34.14 18.92 25.13
CA PRO A 36 -34.00 17.61 25.78
C PRO A 36 -33.94 17.76 27.30
N VAL A 37 -34.39 16.74 28.02
CA VAL A 37 -34.33 16.68 29.49
C VAL A 37 -32.87 16.76 29.96
N PRO A 38 -32.55 17.54 31.01
CA PRO A 38 -31.21 17.56 31.58
C PRO A 38 -30.73 16.15 31.97
N HIS A 39 -29.50 15.81 31.58
CA HIS A 39 -28.93 14.48 31.82
C HIS A 39 -28.95 14.07 33.30
N GLY A 40 -28.80 15.02 34.23
CA GLY A 40 -28.85 14.76 35.67
C GLY A 40 -30.24 14.34 36.17
N GLU A 41 -31.30 14.91 35.61
CA GLU A 41 -32.68 14.57 35.94
C GLU A 41 -33.05 13.18 35.41
N MET A 42 -32.69 12.91 34.15
CA MET A 42 -32.85 11.58 33.54
C MET A 42 -32.08 10.51 34.33
N LYS A 43 -30.81 10.75 34.67
CA LYS A 43 -30.00 9.81 35.48
C LYS A 43 -30.60 9.54 36.85
N ARG A 44 -31.14 10.58 37.52
CA ARG A 44 -31.79 10.42 38.83
C ARG A 44 -33.04 9.54 38.71
N PHE A 45 -33.92 9.84 37.77
CA PHE A 45 -35.16 9.09 37.56
C PHE A 45 -34.90 7.62 37.16
N LEU A 46 -33.93 7.39 36.27
CA LEU A 46 -33.50 6.03 35.91
C LEU A 46 -33.00 5.25 37.13
N LYS A 47 -32.24 5.89 38.01
CA LYS A 47 -31.67 5.25 39.21
C LYS A 47 -32.72 4.98 40.29
N THR A 48 -33.67 5.88 40.52
CA THR A 48 -34.62 5.78 41.64
C THR A 48 -35.89 5.02 41.29
N GLU A 49 -36.41 5.16 40.07
CA GLU A 49 -37.72 4.61 39.69
C GLU A 49 -37.60 3.43 38.72
N VAL A 50 -36.68 3.48 37.75
CA VAL A 50 -36.62 2.49 36.67
C VAL A 50 -35.75 1.28 37.03
N MET A 51 -34.55 1.51 37.59
CA MET A 51 -33.63 0.43 37.99
C MET A 51 -34.25 -0.55 39.00
N PRO A 52 -34.96 -0.11 40.05
CA PRO A 52 -35.57 -1.05 41.00
C PRO A 52 -36.64 -1.94 40.35
N ILE A 53 -37.40 -1.42 39.40
CA ILE A 53 -38.39 -2.20 38.63
C ILE A 53 -37.69 -3.25 37.77
N LEU A 54 -36.65 -2.85 37.03
CA LEU A 54 -35.86 -3.77 36.20
C LEU A 54 -35.04 -4.79 37.02
N ALA A 55 -34.80 -4.53 38.30
CA ALA A 55 -34.17 -5.46 39.25
C ALA A 55 -35.21 -6.38 39.94
N GLY A 56 -36.51 -6.14 39.74
CA GLY A 56 -37.61 -6.92 40.32
C GLY A 56 -37.66 -8.37 39.85
N THR A 57 -38.06 -9.29 40.72
CA THR A 57 -38.09 -10.73 40.44
C THR A 57 -39.49 -11.30 40.27
N GLU A 58 -40.51 -10.66 40.86
CA GLU A 58 -41.91 -11.12 40.76
C GLU A 58 -42.88 -9.94 40.55
N LEU A 59 -44.00 -10.23 39.89
CA LEU A 59 -45.14 -9.31 39.75
C LEU A 59 -46.16 -9.58 40.86
N ASP A 60 -46.78 -8.53 41.41
CA ASP A 60 -47.89 -8.68 42.35
C ASP A 60 -49.05 -9.49 41.72
N ARG A 61 -49.75 -10.31 42.53
CA ARG A 61 -50.83 -11.22 42.12
C ARG A 61 -52.00 -10.50 41.43
N ARG A 62 -52.17 -9.21 41.70
CA ARG A 62 -53.17 -8.34 41.04
C ARG A 62 -52.73 -7.82 39.66
N GLY A 63 -51.47 -8.04 39.27
CA GLY A 63 -50.82 -7.46 38.08
C GLY A 63 -50.47 -8.47 36.97
N ASN A 64 -51.02 -9.68 36.95
CA ASN A 64 -50.70 -10.66 35.91
C ASN A 64 -51.53 -10.44 34.61
N SER A 65 -51.58 -9.21 34.10
CA SER A 65 -52.28 -8.86 32.86
C SER A 65 -51.34 -8.75 31.65
N THR A 66 -51.88 -8.94 30.45
CA THR A 66 -51.15 -8.75 29.18
C THR A 66 -50.62 -7.33 29.03
N ASP A 67 -51.39 -6.35 29.49
CA ASP A 67 -51.06 -4.93 29.35
C ASP A 67 -49.88 -4.55 30.22
N LEU A 68 -49.79 -5.09 31.44
CA LEU A 68 -48.66 -4.83 32.32
C LEU A 68 -47.35 -5.37 31.75
N ARG A 69 -47.39 -6.56 31.14
CA ARG A 69 -46.22 -7.15 30.47
C ARG A 69 -45.82 -6.36 29.22
N HIS A 70 -46.80 -5.78 28.52
CA HIS A 70 -46.52 -4.84 27.43
C HIS A 70 -45.82 -3.57 27.93
N PHE A 71 -46.30 -2.99 29.05
CA PHE A 71 -45.66 -1.83 29.68
C PHE A 71 -44.24 -2.13 30.20
N LEU A 72 -43.98 -3.33 30.71
CA LEU A 72 -42.61 -3.76 31.05
C LEU A 72 -41.72 -3.84 29.80
N GLY A 73 -42.25 -4.35 28.70
CA GLY A 73 -41.56 -4.37 27.41
C GLY A 73 -41.24 -2.95 26.91
N GLN A 74 -42.18 -2.02 27.08
CA GLN A 74 -41.98 -0.60 26.77
C GLN A 74 -40.94 0.04 27.70
N LEU A 75 -41.04 -0.18 29.01
CA LEU A 75 -40.10 0.36 30.00
C LEU A 75 -38.67 -0.12 29.73
N THR A 76 -38.50 -1.40 29.37
CA THR A 76 -37.19 -1.98 29.03
C THR A 76 -36.61 -1.35 27.77
N ARG A 77 -37.44 -1.13 26.74
CA ARG A 77 -37.06 -0.42 25.51
C ARG A 77 -36.63 1.02 25.80
N ASP A 78 -37.43 1.73 26.56
CA ASP A 78 -37.19 3.15 26.86
C ASP A 78 -35.97 3.32 27.77
N ALA A 79 -35.73 2.37 28.69
CA ALA A 79 -34.52 2.33 29.50
C ALA A 79 -33.26 2.08 28.65
N ALA A 80 -33.32 1.16 27.67
CA ALA A 80 -32.22 0.92 26.74
C ALA A 80 -31.93 2.17 25.87
N PHE A 81 -32.97 2.85 25.39
CA PHE A 81 -32.80 4.11 24.66
C PHE A 81 -32.18 5.21 25.53
N ALA A 82 -32.66 5.36 26.77
CA ALA A 82 -32.13 6.32 27.71
C ALA A 82 -30.65 6.05 28.03
N ALA A 83 -30.21 4.79 28.07
CA ALA A 83 -28.80 4.41 28.24
C ALA A 83 -27.89 4.98 27.14
N VAL A 84 -28.37 4.99 25.89
CA VAL A 84 -27.66 5.58 24.74
C VAL A 84 -27.57 7.10 24.90
N ILE A 85 -28.68 7.77 25.25
CA ILE A 85 -28.71 9.24 25.40
C ILE A 85 -27.77 9.72 26.51
N ILE A 86 -27.76 9.05 27.66
CA ILE A 86 -26.94 9.47 28.80
C ILE A 86 -25.45 9.08 28.67
N GLY A 87 -25.06 8.38 27.60
CA GLY A 87 -23.71 7.85 27.39
C GLY A 87 -23.30 6.85 28.47
N ALA A 88 -24.19 5.91 28.83
CA ALA A 88 -23.89 4.90 29.85
C ALA A 88 -22.69 4.02 29.42
N ARG A 89 -21.75 3.77 30.33
CA ARG A 89 -20.64 2.84 30.07
C ARG A 89 -21.18 1.42 29.90
N PRO A 90 -20.72 0.62 28.92
CA PRO A 90 -21.22 -0.74 28.66
C PRO A 90 -21.27 -1.68 29.88
N GLY A 91 -20.29 -1.57 30.78
CA GLY A 91 -20.20 -2.36 32.01
C GLY A 91 -20.89 -1.74 33.24
N ALA A 92 -21.61 -0.63 33.08
CA ALA A 92 -22.27 0.03 34.22
C ALA A 92 -23.43 -0.81 34.77
N SER A 93 -23.67 -0.70 36.08
CA SER A 93 -24.76 -1.43 36.77
C SER A 93 -26.12 -1.24 36.13
N PHE A 94 -26.38 -0.06 35.55
CA PHE A 94 -27.62 0.24 34.85
C PHE A 94 -27.84 -0.67 33.62
N LEU A 95 -26.86 -0.76 32.72
CA LEU A 95 -26.94 -1.64 31.55
C LEU A 95 -26.97 -3.11 31.96
N GLN A 96 -26.18 -3.49 32.97
CA GLN A 96 -26.22 -4.85 33.52
C GLN A 96 -27.61 -5.21 34.07
N THR A 97 -28.30 -4.27 34.74
CA THR A 97 -29.66 -4.50 35.24
C THR A 97 -30.65 -4.76 34.08
N ILE A 98 -30.53 -4.02 32.97
CA ILE A 98 -31.34 -4.24 31.76
C ILE A 98 -31.04 -5.62 31.17
N VAL A 99 -29.75 -5.96 31.01
CA VAL A 99 -29.29 -7.24 30.44
C VAL A 99 -29.79 -8.42 31.29
N THR A 100 -29.62 -8.38 32.61
CA THR A 100 -30.10 -9.43 33.53
C THR A 100 -31.62 -9.52 33.53
N CYS A 101 -32.35 -8.40 33.42
CA CYS A 101 -33.81 -8.40 33.30
C CYS A 101 -34.29 -9.20 32.08
N ILE A 102 -33.57 -9.09 30.96
CA ILE A 102 -33.90 -9.79 29.72
C ILE A 102 -33.45 -11.25 29.78
N LYS A 103 -32.19 -11.52 30.17
CA LYS A 103 -31.62 -12.88 30.19
C LYS A 103 -32.33 -13.83 31.16
N GLU A 104 -32.74 -13.31 32.31
CA GLU A 104 -33.34 -14.12 33.38
C GLU A 104 -34.88 -14.01 33.43
N ASP A 105 -35.53 -13.46 32.40
CA ASP A 105 -36.99 -13.22 32.41
C ASP A 105 -37.81 -14.51 32.64
N HIS A 106 -37.32 -15.67 32.17
CA HIS A 106 -37.97 -16.97 32.37
C HIS A 106 -38.11 -17.35 33.85
N GLN A 107 -37.17 -16.92 34.68
CA GLN A 107 -37.14 -17.12 36.13
C GLN A 107 -37.69 -15.92 36.90
N ARG A 108 -38.05 -14.82 36.21
CA ARG A 108 -38.46 -13.54 36.81
C ARG A 108 -39.88 -13.14 36.39
N MET A 109 -40.06 -11.93 35.86
CA MET A 109 -41.36 -11.29 35.61
C MET A 109 -42.12 -11.89 34.41
N ARG A 110 -41.46 -12.67 33.53
CA ARG A 110 -42.04 -13.36 32.37
C ARG A 110 -42.78 -12.44 31.41
N PHE A 111 -42.21 -11.27 31.10
CA PHE A 111 -42.83 -10.28 30.22
C PHE A 111 -42.45 -10.44 28.74
N LEU A 112 -41.31 -11.06 28.43
CA LEU A 112 -40.82 -11.20 27.05
C LEU A 112 -41.80 -11.90 26.10
N PRO A 113 -42.58 -12.93 26.50
CA PRO A 113 -43.57 -13.55 25.61
C PRO A 113 -44.68 -12.61 25.11
N LYS A 114 -44.86 -11.45 25.75
CA LYS A 114 -45.85 -10.42 25.37
C LYS A 114 -45.20 -9.16 24.78
N MET A 115 -43.87 -9.16 24.62
CA MET A 115 -43.15 -8.09 23.95
C MET A 115 -43.43 -8.13 22.45
N THR A 116 -43.65 -6.95 21.87
CA THR A 116 -43.86 -6.81 20.43
C THR A 116 -42.54 -6.79 19.67
N SER A 117 -42.56 -7.24 18.41
CA SER A 117 -41.38 -7.21 17.53
C SER A 117 -40.74 -5.80 17.38
N PRO A 118 -41.50 -4.69 17.26
CA PRO A 118 -40.93 -3.36 17.26
C PRO A 118 -40.17 -3.02 18.56
N GLN A 119 -40.65 -3.50 19.71
CA GLN A 119 -39.98 -3.28 20.99
C GLN A 119 -38.67 -4.08 21.05
N ALA A 120 -38.71 -5.37 20.70
CA ALA A 120 -37.54 -6.24 20.70
C ALA A 120 -36.44 -5.74 19.74
N SER A 121 -36.80 -5.39 18.51
CA SER A 121 -35.84 -4.87 17.51
C SER A 121 -35.18 -3.56 17.94
N LYS A 122 -35.92 -2.65 18.59
CA LYS A 122 -35.37 -1.41 19.16
C LYS A 122 -34.46 -1.67 20.36
N ILE A 123 -34.83 -2.59 21.25
CA ILE A 123 -33.97 -2.97 22.39
C ILE A 123 -32.62 -3.49 21.87
N ILE A 124 -32.63 -4.40 20.88
CA ILE A 124 -31.39 -4.91 20.26
C ILE A 124 -30.54 -3.75 19.71
N GLU A 125 -31.15 -2.86 18.91
CA GLU A 125 -30.46 -1.70 18.34
C GLU A 125 -29.82 -0.82 19.42
N TYR A 126 -30.54 -0.53 20.51
CA TYR A 126 -30.04 0.32 21.59
C TYR A 126 -28.96 -0.34 22.44
N LEU A 127 -29.07 -1.64 22.72
CA LEU A 127 -28.02 -2.37 23.44
C LEU A 127 -26.72 -2.44 22.62
N CYS A 128 -26.83 -2.68 21.31
CA CYS A 128 -25.71 -2.60 20.38
C CYS A 128 -25.08 -1.20 20.37
N LYS A 129 -25.88 -0.13 20.24
CA LYS A 129 -25.41 1.26 20.28
C LYS A 129 -24.78 1.65 21.63
N ALA A 130 -25.27 1.09 22.73
CA ALA A 130 -24.71 1.27 24.06
C ALA A 130 -23.44 0.44 24.31
N GLY A 131 -23.00 -0.38 23.34
CA GLY A 131 -21.77 -1.17 23.39
C GLY A 131 -21.83 -2.43 24.23
N VAL A 132 -23.02 -2.99 24.48
CA VAL A 132 -23.19 -4.21 25.30
C VAL A 132 -22.58 -5.42 24.58
N THR A 133 -21.57 -6.03 25.21
CA THR A 133 -20.80 -7.17 24.66
C THR A 133 -21.37 -8.55 25.00
N ASP A 134 -22.29 -8.64 25.97
CA ASP A 134 -22.91 -9.91 26.39
C ASP A 134 -23.79 -10.48 25.26
N ALA A 135 -23.31 -11.48 24.55
CA ALA A 135 -23.99 -12.04 23.38
C ALA A 135 -25.27 -12.82 23.73
N GLU A 136 -25.43 -13.30 24.97
CA GLU A 136 -26.53 -14.19 25.37
C GLU A 136 -27.89 -13.46 25.47
N VAL A 137 -27.87 -12.13 25.61
CA VAL A 137 -29.11 -11.32 25.67
C VAL A 137 -29.83 -11.27 24.33
N TYR A 138 -29.09 -11.30 23.22
CA TYR A 138 -29.64 -11.06 21.89
C TYR A 138 -30.48 -12.22 21.35
N PRO A 139 -30.10 -13.51 21.45
CA PRO A 139 -30.94 -14.63 21.00
C PRO A 139 -32.35 -14.62 21.60
N VAL A 140 -32.44 -14.26 22.89
CA VAL A 140 -33.71 -14.15 23.62
C VAL A 140 -34.60 -13.09 22.95
N LEU A 141 -34.06 -11.92 22.63
CA LEU A 141 -34.79 -10.84 21.95
C LEU A 141 -35.08 -11.16 20.49
N ILE A 142 -34.14 -11.77 19.76
CA ILE A 142 -34.29 -12.16 18.36
C ILE A 142 -35.48 -13.11 18.19
N SER A 143 -35.70 -14.02 19.15
CA SER A 143 -36.84 -14.94 19.15
C SER A 143 -38.23 -14.27 19.24
N ARG A 144 -38.30 -12.96 19.56
CA ARG A 144 -39.55 -12.18 19.66
C ARG A 144 -39.86 -11.38 18.40
N LEU A 145 -38.96 -11.39 17.43
CA LEU A 145 -39.13 -10.63 16.21
C LEU A 145 -40.16 -11.29 15.28
N ASN A 146 -40.85 -10.47 14.49
CA ASN A 146 -41.81 -10.94 13.50
C ASN A 146 -41.10 -11.30 12.20
N PHE A 147 -41.16 -12.58 11.85
CA PHE A 147 -40.50 -13.16 10.69
C PHE A 147 -40.94 -12.55 9.34
N SER A 148 -42.15 -11.99 9.28
CA SER A 148 -42.70 -11.32 8.08
C SER A 148 -42.24 -9.86 7.88
N SER A 149 -41.46 -9.28 8.80
CA SER A 149 -41.12 -7.84 8.80
C SER A 149 -39.67 -7.56 8.43
N LEU A 150 -39.41 -7.29 7.14
CA LEU A 150 -38.07 -6.95 6.63
C LEU A 150 -37.46 -5.71 7.31
N HIS A 151 -38.27 -4.72 7.68
CA HIS A 151 -37.79 -3.53 8.37
C HIS A 151 -37.18 -3.85 9.74
N GLU A 152 -37.81 -4.76 10.49
CA GLU A 152 -37.36 -5.16 11.82
C GLU A 152 -36.14 -6.09 11.74
N LEU A 153 -36.16 -7.04 10.80
CA LEU A 153 -35.01 -7.89 10.48
C LEU A 153 -33.80 -7.04 10.07
N GLY A 154 -34.01 -6.09 9.16
CA GLY A 154 -32.98 -5.15 8.71
C GLY A 154 -32.41 -4.34 9.87
N ARG A 155 -33.24 -3.76 10.74
CA ARG A 155 -32.77 -3.05 11.93
C ARG A 155 -31.83 -3.92 12.77
N VAL A 156 -32.23 -5.15 13.06
CA VAL A 156 -31.47 -6.07 13.93
C VAL A 156 -30.17 -6.52 13.28
N MET A 157 -30.22 -7.00 12.03
CA MET A 157 -29.02 -7.48 11.35
C MET A 157 -27.96 -6.39 11.20
N PHE A 158 -28.36 -5.14 10.90
CA PHE A 158 -27.41 -4.03 10.84
C PHE A 158 -26.81 -3.70 12.20
N ALA A 159 -27.62 -3.60 13.25
CA ALA A 159 -27.12 -3.31 14.59
C ALA A 159 -26.08 -4.34 15.07
N LEU A 160 -26.35 -5.63 14.81
CA LEU A 160 -25.42 -6.72 15.10
C LEU A 160 -24.15 -6.64 14.23
N THR A 161 -24.29 -6.42 12.91
CA THR A 161 -23.17 -6.29 11.97
C THR A 161 -22.27 -5.07 12.26
N GLU A 162 -22.81 -3.95 12.74
CA GLU A 162 -22.05 -2.76 13.12
C GLU A 162 -21.32 -2.95 14.45
N SER A 163 -21.88 -3.76 15.35
CA SER A 163 -21.31 -4.05 16.67
C SER A 163 -20.38 -5.28 16.68
N GLY A 164 -20.11 -5.88 15.52
CA GLY A 164 -19.21 -7.03 15.37
C GLY A 164 -19.81 -8.39 15.72
N PHE A 165 -21.12 -8.49 15.97
CA PHE A 165 -21.80 -9.75 16.28
C PHE A 165 -22.18 -10.54 15.02
N HIS A 166 -21.18 -10.88 14.20
CA HIS A 166 -21.39 -11.58 12.93
C HIS A 166 -21.90 -13.01 13.14
N SER A 167 -21.41 -13.71 14.16
CA SER A 167 -21.86 -15.06 14.54
C SER A 167 -23.34 -15.11 14.91
N LEU A 168 -23.89 -14.11 15.61
CA LEU A 168 -25.32 -14.05 15.93
C LEU A 168 -26.18 -13.92 14.68
N ASN A 169 -25.75 -13.13 13.69
CA ASN A 169 -26.45 -13.08 12.41
C ASN A 169 -26.44 -14.44 11.72
N MET A 170 -25.30 -15.15 11.69
CA MET A 170 -25.16 -16.41 10.96
C MET A 170 -25.81 -17.61 11.65
N LEU A 171 -25.70 -17.72 12.98
CA LEU A 171 -26.12 -18.90 13.74
C LEU A 171 -27.52 -18.76 14.34
N VAL A 172 -28.04 -17.55 14.48
CA VAL A 172 -29.33 -17.30 15.13
C VAL A 172 -30.32 -16.65 14.17
N VAL A 173 -29.96 -15.51 13.57
CA VAL A 173 -30.89 -14.78 12.69
C VAL A 173 -31.15 -15.56 11.39
N VAL A 174 -30.10 -16.04 10.71
CA VAL A 174 -30.28 -16.75 9.42
C VAL A 174 -31.19 -17.98 9.53
N PRO A 175 -30.99 -18.94 10.47
CA PRO A 175 -31.87 -20.11 10.60
C PRO A 175 -33.33 -19.76 10.89
N LEU A 176 -33.57 -18.73 11.71
CA LEU A 176 -34.93 -18.35 12.11
C LEU A 176 -35.75 -17.73 10.97
N TYR A 177 -35.10 -17.14 9.96
CA TYR A 177 -35.76 -16.38 8.89
C TYR A 177 -35.65 -17.03 7.51
N ALA A 178 -34.94 -18.16 7.41
CA ALA A 178 -34.65 -18.80 6.14
C ALA A 178 -35.90 -19.12 5.31
N GLY A 179 -37.00 -19.56 5.95
CA GLY A 179 -38.24 -19.97 5.27
C GLY A 179 -39.21 -18.84 4.89
N GLU A 180 -38.92 -17.59 5.26
CA GLU A 180 -39.87 -16.49 5.11
C GLU A 180 -39.99 -15.98 3.68
N LYS A 181 -41.19 -15.49 3.34
CA LYS A 181 -41.50 -14.85 2.06
C LYS A 181 -42.18 -13.52 2.31
N TRP A 182 -41.85 -12.53 1.49
CA TRP A 182 -42.33 -11.16 1.66
C TRP A 182 -43.14 -10.70 0.45
N VAL A 183 -44.08 -9.79 0.71
CA VAL A 183 -44.87 -9.09 -0.31
C VAL A 183 -44.51 -7.62 -0.26
N LEU A 184 -44.54 -6.93 -1.41
CA LEU A 184 -44.18 -5.52 -1.49
C LEU A 184 -45.14 -4.66 -0.66
N LEU A 185 -44.57 -3.89 0.27
CA LEU A 185 -45.30 -2.96 1.12
C LEU A 185 -44.62 -1.59 1.09
N PHE A 186 -45.41 -0.55 0.80
CA PHE A 186 -44.98 0.84 0.89
C PHE A 186 -45.28 1.40 2.28
N ASN A 187 -44.31 2.06 2.88
CA ASN A 187 -44.49 2.79 4.13
C ASN A 187 -45.44 3.98 3.88
N LYS A 188 -46.68 3.87 4.38
CA LYS A 188 -47.66 4.97 4.38
C LYS A 188 -47.26 6.02 5.43
N ALA A 189 -46.20 6.79 5.20
CA ALA A 189 -45.97 8.02 5.93
C ALA A 189 -46.77 9.16 5.28
N LYS A 190 -47.57 9.87 6.09
CA LYS A 190 -48.50 10.94 5.67
C LYS A 190 -47.77 12.05 4.89
N THR A 191 -48.41 12.48 3.79
CA THR A 191 -48.34 13.83 3.20
C THR A 191 -47.00 14.36 2.67
N SER A 192 -46.30 13.61 1.80
CA SER A 192 -45.55 14.26 0.70
C SER A 192 -45.53 13.37 -0.54
N LYS A 193 -45.76 13.95 -1.73
CA LYS A 193 -45.87 13.25 -3.02
C LYS A 193 -44.52 12.75 -3.58
N THR A 194 -43.48 12.63 -2.75
CA THR A 194 -42.11 12.32 -3.19
C THR A 194 -41.56 11.13 -2.42
N MET A 195 -41.43 10.01 -3.14
CA MET A 195 -40.82 8.73 -2.74
C MET A 195 -41.29 8.08 -1.43
N SER A 196 -42.30 7.23 -1.53
CA SER A 196 -42.64 6.29 -0.45
C SER A 196 -41.56 5.20 -0.34
N SER A 197 -40.83 5.18 0.78
CA SER A 197 -39.96 4.06 1.18
C SER A 197 -40.74 2.74 1.17
N CYS A 198 -40.13 1.65 0.70
CA CYS A 198 -40.74 0.31 0.70
C CYS A 198 -39.80 -0.74 1.27
N ASN A 199 -40.36 -1.89 1.64
CA ASN A 199 -39.63 -3.02 2.22
C ASN A 199 -38.64 -3.71 1.26
N ALA A 200 -38.71 -3.44 -0.06
CA ALA A 200 -37.67 -3.90 -1.00
C ALA A 200 -36.30 -3.24 -0.72
N PHE A 201 -36.29 -2.01 -0.19
CA PHE A 201 -35.05 -1.34 0.21
C PHE A 201 -34.43 -2.05 1.42
N ASP A 202 -35.26 -2.51 2.35
CA ASP A 202 -34.82 -3.28 3.51
C ASP A 202 -34.28 -4.66 3.10
N ALA A 203 -34.85 -5.31 2.08
CA ALA A 203 -34.30 -6.56 1.53
C ALA A 203 -32.88 -6.37 0.97
N VAL A 204 -32.64 -5.30 0.20
CA VAL A 204 -31.29 -4.97 -0.31
C VAL A 204 -30.31 -4.69 0.83
N ARG A 205 -30.77 -3.97 1.86
CA ARG A 205 -29.99 -3.72 3.07
C ARG A 205 -29.64 -5.04 3.76
N ILE A 206 -30.61 -5.92 3.99
CA ILE A 206 -30.41 -7.24 4.63
C ILE A 206 -29.40 -8.06 3.83
N LEU A 207 -29.49 -8.11 2.50
CA LEU A 207 -28.54 -8.83 1.65
C LEU A 207 -27.10 -8.34 1.85
N ARG A 208 -26.89 -7.02 2.03
CA ARG A 208 -25.56 -6.46 2.34
C ARG A 208 -25.06 -6.86 3.73
N ALA A 209 -25.93 -6.82 4.74
CA ALA A 209 -25.59 -7.24 6.10
C ALA A 209 -25.25 -8.72 6.14
N LEU A 210 -26.00 -9.54 5.41
CA LEU A 210 -25.78 -10.98 5.24
C LEU A 210 -24.44 -11.28 4.57
N SER A 211 -24.14 -10.62 3.45
CA SER A 211 -22.85 -10.73 2.74
C SER A 211 -21.67 -10.38 3.67
N LYS A 212 -21.76 -9.24 4.38
CA LYS A 212 -20.71 -8.81 5.33
C LYS A 212 -20.54 -9.79 6.48
N SER A 213 -21.62 -10.20 7.14
CA SER A 213 -21.57 -11.13 8.27
C SER A 213 -21.08 -12.52 7.86
N CYS A 214 -21.49 -13.03 6.69
CA CYS A 214 -21.01 -14.30 6.17
C CYS A 214 -19.51 -14.26 5.91
N ARG A 215 -19.02 -13.23 5.20
CA ARG A 215 -17.58 -13.07 4.92
C ARG A 215 -16.75 -12.97 6.20
N THR A 216 -17.15 -12.13 7.14
CA THR A 216 -16.40 -11.97 8.39
C THR A 216 -16.42 -13.24 9.23
N TYR A 217 -17.55 -13.93 9.31
CA TYR A 217 -17.64 -15.19 10.05
C TYR A 217 -16.79 -16.30 9.42
N VAL A 218 -16.78 -16.42 8.08
CA VAL A 218 -15.88 -17.36 7.37
C VAL A 218 -14.41 -17.04 7.65
N GLU A 219 -14.03 -15.76 7.61
CA GLU A 219 -12.65 -15.36 7.96
C GLU A 219 -12.29 -15.69 9.41
N GLU A 220 -13.22 -15.53 10.35
CA GLU A 220 -13.05 -15.95 11.75
C GLU A 220 -12.87 -17.47 11.87
N CYS A 221 -13.71 -18.26 11.17
CA CYS A 221 -13.59 -19.71 11.13
C CYS A 221 -12.24 -20.17 10.53
N ARG A 222 -11.74 -19.51 9.49
CA ARG A 222 -10.43 -19.82 8.88
C ARG A 222 -9.25 -19.53 9.81
N ARG A 223 -9.39 -18.54 10.71
CA ARG A 223 -8.36 -18.16 11.69
C ARG A 223 -8.43 -19.00 12.98
N ALA A 224 -9.59 -19.57 13.28
CA ALA A 224 -9.80 -20.38 14.48
C ALA A 224 -9.18 -21.79 14.34
N THR A 225 -8.73 -22.37 15.45
CA THR A 225 -8.33 -23.79 15.49
C THR A 225 -9.57 -24.66 15.27
N LYS A 226 -9.43 -25.72 14.44
CA LYS A 226 -10.51 -26.59 13.90
C LYS A 226 -11.55 -27.11 14.90
N ASN A 227 -11.30 -27.04 16.21
CA ASN A 227 -12.15 -27.62 17.26
C ASN A 227 -13.04 -26.59 18.01
N SER A 228 -13.09 -25.31 17.61
CA SER A 228 -13.70 -24.24 18.44
C SER A 228 -14.89 -23.47 17.84
N MET A 229 -15.24 -23.65 16.57
CA MET A 229 -16.31 -22.89 15.89
C MET A 229 -17.43 -23.80 15.35
N THR A 230 -18.67 -23.32 15.42
CA THR A 230 -19.86 -24.00 14.87
C THR A 230 -19.97 -23.77 13.36
N ASP A 231 -20.28 -24.82 12.60
CA ASP A 231 -20.45 -24.71 11.15
C ASP A 231 -21.59 -23.77 10.75
N ILE A 232 -21.43 -23.11 9.60
CA ILE A 232 -22.45 -22.21 9.04
C ILE A 232 -23.66 -23.03 8.62
N PRO A 233 -24.90 -22.61 8.91
CA PRO A 233 -26.09 -23.31 8.43
C PRO A 233 -26.29 -23.06 6.91
N HIS A 234 -25.58 -23.84 6.08
CA HIS A 234 -25.52 -23.70 4.62
C HIS A 234 -26.90 -23.63 3.95
N GLU A 235 -27.81 -24.55 4.30
CA GLU A 235 -29.16 -24.61 3.73
C GLU A 235 -29.99 -23.38 4.10
N SER A 236 -29.95 -22.97 5.36
CA SER A 236 -30.69 -21.80 5.84
C SER A 236 -30.20 -20.51 5.21
N LEU A 237 -28.87 -20.37 5.06
CA LEU A 237 -28.25 -19.25 4.39
C LEU A 237 -28.66 -19.17 2.91
N ASN A 238 -28.60 -20.31 2.22
CA ASN A 238 -29.02 -20.40 0.82
C ASN A 238 -30.50 -20.04 0.65
N LEU A 239 -31.37 -20.57 1.50
CA LEU A 239 -32.81 -20.30 1.42
C LEU A 239 -33.13 -18.83 1.69
N LEU A 240 -32.56 -18.22 2.75
CA LEU A 240 -32.76 -16.80 3.04
C LEU A 240 -32.27 -15.92 1.89
N ARG A 241 -31.06 -16.19 1.39
CA ARG A 241 -30.48 -15.43 0.27
C ARG A 241 -31.33 -15.55 -0.99
N ASN A 242 -31.79 -16.74 -1.33
CA ASN A 242 -32.62 -16.96 -2.51
C ASN A 242 -33.98 -16.25 -2.38
N ASN A 243 -34.60 -16.29 -1.20
CA ASN A 243 -35.86 -15.58 -0.94
C ASN A 243 -35.67 -14.06 -1.05
N LEU A 244 -34.56 -13.52 -0.55
CA LEU A 244 -34.21 -12.10 -0.70
C LEU A 244 -33.99 -11.73 -2.17
N LEU A 245 -33.21 -12.52 -2.92
CA LEU A 245 -32.94 -12.27 -4.33
C LEU A 245 -34.22 -12.35 -5.16
N ARG A 246 -35.03 -13.39 -4.98
CA ARG A 246 -36.34 -13.51 -5.60
C ARG A 246 -37.18 -12.27 -5.34
N PHE A 247 -37.32 -11.86 -4.07
CA PHE A 247 -38.12 -10.70 -3.69
C PHE A 247 -37.59 -9.39 -4.32
N ILE A 248 -36.28 -9.20 -4.37
CA ILE A 248 -35.62 -8.03 -4.99
C ILE A 248 -35.90 -7.99 -6.50
N PHE A 249 -35.74 -9.12 -7.20
CA PHE A 249 -35.91 -9.18 -8.66
C PHE A 249 -37.39 -9.14 -9.09
N GLU A 250 -38.31 -9.80 -8.37
CA GLU A 250 -39.75 -9.70 -8.61
C GLU A 250 -40.27 -8.26 -8.45
N ASN A 251 -39.63 -7.45 -7.60
CA ASN A 251 -40.02 -6.06 -7.31
C ASN A 251 -39.06 -5.03 -7.90
N ALA A 252 -38.42 -5.39 -9.02
CA ALA A 252 -37.41 -4.56 -9.68
C ALA A 252 -37.85 -3.11 -9.95
N SER A 253 -39.11 -2.88 -10.28
CA SER A 253 -39.67 -1.55 -10.61
C SER A 253 -39.67 -0.57 -9.44
N ALA A 254 -39.63 -1.07 -8.20
CA ALA A 254 -39.53 -0.24 -7.00
C ALA A 254 -38.09 0.20 -6.71
N LEU A 255 -37.08 -0.47 -7.27
CA LEU A 255 -35.68 -0.26 -6.98
C LEU A 255 -35.04 0.78 -7.92
N ARG A 256 -34.23 1.65 -7.32
CA ARG A 256 -33.36 2.63 -8.01
C ARG A 256 -31.95 2.09 -8.25
N GLY A 257 -31.18 2.71 -9.15
CA GLY A 257 -29.82 2.29 -9.52
C GLY A 257 -28.89 2.04 -8.32
N ALA A 258 -28.98 2.87 -7.26
CA ALA A 258 -28.15 2.70 -6.06
C ALA A 258 -28.46 1.40 -5.29
N HIS A 259 -29.69 0.89 -5.40
CA HIS A 259 -30.07 -0.39 -4.84
C HIS A 259 -29.45 -1.54 -5.64
N TRP A 260 -29.51 -1.48 -6.97
CA TRP A 260 -28.90 -2.47 -7.86
C TRP A 260 -27.38 -2.55 -7.70
N LEU A 261 -26.71 -1.40 -7.57
CA LEU A 261 -25.29 -1.34 -7.24
C LEU A 261 -24.97 -2.06 -5.91
N ASN A 262 -25.83 -1.87 -4.91
CA ASN A 262 -25.69 -2.52 -3.62
C ASN A 262 -25.93 -4.02 -3.67
N VAL A 263 -26.88 -4.49 -4.50
CA VAL A 263 -27.12 -5.92 -4.77
C VAL A 263 -25.90 -6.55 -5.42
N ALA A 264 -25.40 -5.96 -6.51
CA ALA A 264 -24.20 -6.43 -7.21
C ALA A 264 -23.01 -6.55 -6.26
N ARG A 265 -22.73 -5.49 -5.50
CA ARG A 265 -21.64 -5.50 -4.51
C ARG A 265 -21.81 -6.57 -3.44
N ALA A 266 -23.02 -6.76 -2.92
CA ALA A 266 -23.26 -7.76 -1.90
C ALA A 266 -22.99 -9.16 -2.44
N LEU A 267 -23.46 -9.46 -3.65
CA LEU A 267 -23.29 -10.75 -4.31
C LEU A 267 -21.82 -11.08 -4.61
N LEU A 268 -21.07 -10.10 -5.14
CA LEU A 268 -19.65 -10.26 -5.44
C LEU A 268 -18.79 -10.53 -4.19
N ASN A 269 -19.21 -10.05 -3.02
CA ASN A 269 -18.45 -10.18 -1.78
C ASN A 269 -18.81 -11.44 -0.96
N PHE A 270 -19.71 -12.29 -1.44
CA PHE A 270 -19.94 -13.59 -0.77
C PHE A 270 -18.68 -14.47 -0.89
N PRO A 271 -18.33 -15.24 0.16
CA PRO A 271 -17.21 -16.18 0.09
C PRO A 271 -17.44 -17.23 -1.00
N SER A 272 -16.35 -17.72 -1.61
CA SER A 272 -16.38 -18.70 -2.69
C SER A 272 -17.13 -19.97 -2.31
N GLU A 273 -17.06 -20.40 -1.05
CA GLU A 273 -17.76 -21.56 -0.49
C GLU A 273 -19.28 -21.43 -0.53
N PHE A 274 -19.79 -20.20 -0.69
CA PHE A 274 -21.21 -19.89 -0.77
C PHE A 274 -21.56 -19.24 -2.11
N ASN A 275 -20.71 -19.30 -3.13
CA ASN A 275 -21.01 -18.67 -4.42
C ASN A 275 -22.25 -19.30 -5.10
N GLU A 276 -22.47 -20.59 -4.93
CA GLU A 276 -23.57 -21.32 -5.57
C GLU A 276 -24.95 -20.94 -5.01
N LEU A 277 -25.92 -20.69 -5.90
CA LEU A 277 -27.31 -20.34 -5.56
C LEU A 277 -28.23 -21.55 -5.74
N TRP A 278 -28.01 -22.60 -4.94
CA TRP A 278 -28.78 -23.84 -5.03
C TRP A 278 -30.29 -23.59 -5.02
N HIS A 279 -31.01 -24.26 -5.91
CA HIS A 279 -32.46 -24.19 -6.05
C HIS A 279 -33.03 -22.83 -6.50
N LEU A 280 -32.24 -21.76 -6.65
CA LEU A 280 -32.77 -20.45 -7.06
C LEU A 280 -33.46 -20.52 -8.43
N VAL A 281 -32.86 -21.19 -9.41
CA VAL A 281 -33.46 -21.36 -10.75
C VAL A 281 -34.74 -22.18 -10.70
N ARG A 282 -34.76 -23.25 -9.88
CA ARG A 282 -35.96 -24.07 -9.70
C ARG A 282 -37.10 -23.27 -9.08
N ASP A 283 -36.78 -22.47 -8.06
CA ASP A 283 -37.77 -21.77 -7.23
C ASP A 283 -38.19 -20.40 -7.82
N TYR A 284 -37.36 -19.82 -8.69
CA TYR A 284 -37.58 -18.59 -9.45
C TYR A 284 -36.94 -18.66 -10.85
N PRO A 285 -37.58 -19.37 -11.82
CA PRO A 285 -36.99 -19.60 -13.15
C PRO A 285 -36.69 -18.35 -13.96
N ALA A 286 -37.43 -17.25 -13.73
CA ALA A 286 -37.22 -16.00 -14.46
C ALA A 286 -35.83 -15.37 -14.23
N ILE A 287 -35.11 -15.74 -13.16
CA ILE A 287 -33.73 -15.29 -12.94
C ILE A 287 -32.79 -15.76 -14.05
N GLU A 288 -33.08 -16.91 -14.66
CA GLU A 288 -32.27 -17.47 -15.72
C GLU A 288 -32.26 -16.56 -16.94
N ASN A 289 -33.43 -16.02 -17.30
CA ASN A 289 -33.58 -15.06 -18.40
C ASN A 289 -32.86 -13.73 -18.09
N GLU A 290 -32.91 -13.26 -16.84
CA GLU A 290 -32.18 -12.05 -16.41
C GLU A 290 -30.66 -12.25 -16.51
N VAL A 291 -30.16 -13.41 -16.10
CA VAL A 291 -28.74 -13.77 -16.22
C VAL A 291 -28.33 -13.92 -17.69
N GLN A 292 -29.11 -14.63 -18.51
CA GLN A 292 -28.85 -14.77 -19.95
C GLN A 292 -28.78 -13.40 -20.64
N SER A 293 -29.75 -12.52 -20.36
CA SER A 293 -29.78 -11.16 -20.90
C SER A 293 -28.54 -10.37 -20.48
N ALA A 294 -28.13 -10.52 -19.23
CA ALA A 294 -26.97 -9.82 -18.69
C ALA A 294 -25.66 -10.27 -19.30
N LEU A 295 -25.55 -11.55 -19.71
CA LEU A 295 -24.36 -12.13 -20.32
C LEU A 295 -24.35 -12.03 -21.85
N CYS A 296 -25.35 -11.37 -22.46
CA CYS A 296 -25.51 -11.22 -23.91
C CYS A 296 -25.48 -12.56 -24.69
N VAL A 297 -26.01 -13.64 -24.11
CA VAL A 297 -26.13 -14.94 -24.79
C VAL A 297 -27.22 -14.83 -25.88
N PRO A 298 -26.96 -15.22 -27.15
CA PRO A 298 -27.97 -15.14 -28.21
C PRO A 298 -29.25 -15.89 -27.82
N ALA A 299 -30.39 -15.20 -27.84
CA ALA A 299 -31.70 -15.81 -27.67
C ALA A 299 -31.95 -16.78 -28.84
N GLY A 300 -31.78 -18.08 -28.61
CA GLY A 300 -31.99 -19.11 -29.64
C GLY A 300 -31.09 -20.34 -29.57
N ILE A 301 -30.06 -20.38 -28.71
CA ILE A 301 -29.30 -21.62 -28.45
C ILE A 301 -30.06 -22.49 -27.43
N THR A 302 -31.29 -22.82 -27.76
CA THR A 302 -32.06 -23.89 -27.14
C THR A 302 -32.49 -24.75 -28.30
N ASN A 303 -31.60 -25.64 -28.77
CA ASN A 303 -31.94 -26.96 -29.29
C ASN A 303 -30.69 -27.65 -29.83
N ALA A 304 -30.37 -28.78 -29.20
CA ALA A 304 -29.67 -29.95 -29.71
C ALA A 304 -29.02 -29.84 -31.11
N SER A 305 -27.72 -29.55 -31.17
CA SER A 305 -26.84 -30.08 -32.20
C SER A 305 -25.68 -30.81 -31.54
N SER A 306 -25.53 -32.08 -31.89
CA SER A 306 -24.57 -33.05 -31.37
C SER A 306 -23.14 -32.82 -31.89
N SER A 307 -22.67 -31.58 -31.92
CA SER A 307 -21.27 -31.25 -32.21
C SER A 307 -20.56 -30.85 -30.93
N HIS A 308 -19.47 -31.55 -30.64
CA HIS A 308 -18.64 -31.46 -29.43
C HIS A 308 -17.95 -30.10 -29.18
N ASP A 309 -18.37 -29.01 -29.83
CA ASP A 309 -17.87 -27.66 -29.56
C ASP A 309 -18.81 -26.93 -28.58
N ALA A 310 -18.53 -27.16 -27.30
CA ALA A 310 -18.90 -26.38 -26.11
C ALA A 310 -20.04 -25.34 -26.24
N ALA A 311 -21.29 -25.80 -26.13
CA ALA A 311 -22.34 -24.95 -25.57
C ALA A 311 -21.97 -24.62 -24.11
N VAL A 312 -21.53 -23.38 -23.85
CA VAL A 312 -21.17 -22.94 -22.50
C VAL A 312 -22.46 -22.87 -21.66
N LEU A 313 -22.72 -23.93 -20.88
CA LEU A 313 -23.71 -23.91 -19.81
C LEU A 313 -23.33 -22.80 -18.82
N TYR A 314 -24.07 -21.70 -18.82
CA TYR A 314 -23.87 -20.64 -17.83
C TYR A 314 -24.47 -21.09 -16.48
N VAL A 315 -23.69 -20.97 -15.40
CA VAL A 315 -24.11 -21.38 -14.06
C VAL A 315 -24.73 -20.17 -13.34
N VAL A 316 -25.95 -20.33 -12.83
CA VAL A 316 -26.60 -19.31 -11.98
C VAL A 316 -25.98 -19.36 -10.58
N ASN A 317 -25.15 -18.37 -10.26
CA ASN A 317 -24.41 -18.23 -9.00
C ASN A 317 -24.39 -16.74 -8.58
N CYS A 318 -23.73 -16.41 -7.46
CA CYS A 318 -23.70 -15.03 -6.97
C CYS A 318 -23.05 -14.07 -7.98
N GLU A 319 -22.01 -14.51 -8.68
CA GLU A 319 -21.34 -13.71 -9.71
C GLU A 319 -22.27 -13.40 -10.90
N THR A 320 -22.95 -14.40 -11.46
CA THR A 320 -23.82 -14.22 -12.64
C THR A 320 -25.13 -13.48 -12.30
N VAL A 321 -25.67 -13.65 -11.10
CA VAL A 321 -26.79 -12.83 -10.62
C VAL A 321 -26.34 -11.40 -10.27
N GLY A 322 -25.13 -11.24 -9.76
CA GLY A 322 -24.51 -9.92 -9.56
C GLY A 322 -24.28 -9.18 -10.88
N ALA A 323 -23.97 -9.93 -11.94
CA ALA A 323 -23.92 -9.44 -13.31
C ALA A 323 -25.27 -8.90 -13.80
N ALA A 324 -26.36 -9.65 -13.58
CA ALA A 324 -27.71 -9.17 -13.87
C ALA A 324 -28.05 -7.89 -13.11
N ALA A 325 -27.69 -7.80 -11.82
CA ALA A 325 -27.87 -6.58 -11.04
C ALA A 325 -27.08 -5.40 -11.60
N MET A 326 -25.84 -5.60 -12.07
CA MET A 326 -25.06 -4.53 -12.71
C MET A 326 -25.62 -4.11 -14.06
N GLN A 327 -26.15 -5.03 -14.88
CA GLN A 327 -26.84 -4.66 -16.12
C GLN A 327 -27.99 -3.68 -15.83
N ARG A 328 -28.77 -3.89 -14.75
CA ARG A 328 -29.84 -2.97 -14.33
C ARG A 328 -29.32 -1.58 -13.93
N VAL A 329 -28.08 -1.47 -13.42
CA VAL A 329 -27.45 -0.17 -13.12
C VAL A 329 -27.18 0.62 -14.41
N PHE A 330 -26.71 -0.06 -15.45
CA PHE A 330 -26.36 0.56 -16.74
C PHE A 330 -27.55 0.73 -17.69
N GLN A 331 -28.60 -0.07 -17.54
CA GLN A 331 -29.78 -0.09 -18.43
C GLN A 331 -30.37 1.32 -18.64
N TYR A 332 -30.51 2.10 -17.58
CA TYR A 332 -31.04 3.47 -17.64
C TYR A 332 -30.11 4.42 -18.42
N ALA A 333 -28.80 4.32 -18.20
CA ALA A 333 -27.80 5.15 -18.85
C ALA A 333 -27.62 4.80 -20.33
N GLU A 334 -27.62 3.50 -20.66
CA GLU A 334 -27.45 2.97 -22.02
C GLU A 334 -28.67 3.27 -22.91
N GLN A 335 -29.89 3.19 -22.36
CA GLN A 335 -31.12 3.52 -23.10
C GLN A 335 -31.22 5.02 -23.47
N ARG A 336 -30.66 5.92 -22.66
CA ARG A 336 -30.62 7.36 -22.95
C ARG A 336 -29.57 7.74 -24.00
N THR A 337 -28.49 6.98 -24.13
CA THR A 337 -27.46 7.21 -25.16
C THR A 337 -27.87 6.81 -26.58
N VAL A 338 -29.01 6.12 -26.76
CA VAL A 338 -29.53 5.64 -28.06
C VAL A 338 -30.56 6.60 -28.68
N VAL A 339 -30.91 7.71 -28.02
CA VAL A 339 -31.82 8.71 -28.60
C VAL A 339 -31.09 9.44 -29.74
N PRO A 340 -31.55 9.34 -31.00
CA PRO A 340 -30.97 10.05 -32.14
C PRO A 340 -31.21 11.56 -31.98
N ASP A 341 -30.34 12.38 -32.54
CA ASP A 341 -30.55 13.81 -32.76
C ASP A 341 -31.93 14.06 -33.40
N ALA A 342 -32.93 14.33 -32.56
CA ALA A 342 -34.28 14.69 -32.99
C ALA A 342 -34.55 16.11 -32.48
N GLU A 343 -34.29 17.04 -33.40
CA GLU A 343 -34.95 18.32 -33.58
C GLU A 343 -35.13 19.22 -32.35
N THR A 344 -34.29 20.25 -32.30
CA THR A 344 -34.62 21.64 -31.94
C THR A 344 -35.93 21.85 -31.17
N GLY A 345 -35.83 22.06 -29.86
CA GLY A 345 -36.97 22.65 -29.13
C GLY A 345 -37.07 22.45 -27.64
N SER A 346 -36.04 21.99 -26.92
CA SER A 346 -35.92 22.22 -25.48
C SER A 346 -34.47 22.01 -25.05
N PRO A 347 -33.91 22.80 -24.12
CA PRO A 347 -32.66 22.41 -23.52
C PRO A 347 -33.00 21.15 -22.71
N ILE A 348 -32.56 20.00 -23.18
CA ILE A 348 -32.41 18.84 -22.31
C ILE A 348 -31.44 19.33 -21.24
N SER A 349 -31.98 19.80 -20.10
CA SER A 349 -31.24 19.97 -18.86
C SER A 349 -30.35 18.74 -18.76
N ALA A 350 -29.03 18.94 -18.62
CA ALA A 350 -28.03 17.89 -18.59
C ALA A 350 -28.29 16.92 -17.42
N GLU A 351 -29.32 16.09 -17.56
CA GLU A 351 -29.77 15.19 -16.52
C GLU A 351 -28.74 14.09 -16.43
N PHE A 352 -28.16 14.01 -15.23
CA PHE A 352 -27.28 12.95 -14.80
C PHE A 352 -27.77 11.57 -15.30
N PRO A 353 -26.97 10.84 -16.12
CA PRO A 353 -27.48 9.71 -16.92
C PRO A 353 -27.64 8.42 -16.11
N PHE A 354 -27.21 8.39 -14.85
CA PHE A 354 -27.39 7.26 -13.96
C PHE A 354 -28.47 7.54 -12.93
N ASP A 355 -29.19 6.52 -12.49
CA ASP A 355 -30.06 6.59 -11.32
C ASP A 355 -29.26 6.35 -10.02
N LEU A 356 -28.22 7.16 -9.83
CA LEU A 356 -27.19 7.05 -8.78
C LEU A 356 -26.89 8.41 -8.16
N SER A 357 -26.28 8.41 -6.98
CA SER A 357 -25.62 9.62 -6.46
C SER A 357 -24.20 9.75 -7.06
N TYR A 358 -23.64 10.96 -7.13
CA TYR A 358 -22.26 11.15 -7.57
C TYR A 358 -21.25 10.26 -6.82
N PRO A 359 -21.29 10.12 -5.48
CA PRO A 359 -20.42 9.20 -4.75
C PRO A 359 -20.61 7.72 -5.12
N ASP A 360 -21.77 7.34 -5.64
CA ASP A 360 -22.02 5.96 -6.06
C ASP A 360 -21.36 5.61 -7.40
N LEU A 361 -21.10 6.60 -8.27
CA LEU A 361 -20.39 6.39 -9.54
C LEU A 361 -18.97 5.86 -9.33
N VAL A 362 -18.27 6.37 -8.31
CA VAL A 362 -16.89 5.98 -7.99
C VAL A 362 -16.79 4.48 -7.69
N LYS A 363 -17.90 3.86 -7.28
CA LYS A 363 -17.98 2.43 -6.94
C LYS A 363 -18.24 1.55 -8.17
N LEU A 364 -18.57 2.10 -9.33
CA LEU A 364 -18.92 1.33 -10.53
C LEU A 364 -17.70 0.71 -11.21
N LEU A 365 -16.65 1.52 -11.44
CA LEU A 365 -15.47 1.07 -12.19
C LEU A 365 -14.80 -0.18 -11.59
N PRO A 366 -14.57 -0.28 -10.26
CA PRO A 366 -13.97 -1.48 -9.70
C PRO A 366 -14.80 -2.75 -9.93
N LEU A 367 -16.12 -2.61 -10.08
CA LEU A 367 -17.04 -3.75 -10.23
C LEU A 367 -17.06 -4.26 -11.67
N LEU A 368 -16.85 -3.39 -12.66
CA LEU A 368 -16.82 -3.79 -14.08
C LEU A 368 -15.74 -4.84 -14.40
N ASP A 369 -14.61 -4.80 -13.67
CA ASP A 369 -13.51 -5.77 -13.85
C ASP A 369 -13.66 -7.04 -12.99
N GLN A 370 -14.55 -7.05 -12.00
CA GLN A 370 -14.65 -8.13 -11.00
C GLN A 370 -15.71 -9.18 -11.32
N PHE A 371 -16.63 -8.90 -12.24
CA PHE A 371 -17.62 -9.89 -12.66
C PHE A 371 -17.17 -10.57 -13.96
N PRO A 372 -16.96 -11.89 -13.95
CA PRO A 372 -16.69 -12.63 -15.18
C PRO A 372 -17.88 -12.52 -16.15
N SER A 373 -17.58 -12.46 -17.45
CA SER A 373 -18.52 -12.68 -18.56
C SER A 373 -19.78 -11.81 -18.66
N MET A 374 -19.86 -10.63 -18.02
CA MET A 374 -21.01 -9.72 -18.24
C MET A 374 -21.19 -9.29 -19.69
N THR A 375 -20.10 -9.06 -20.41
CA THR A 375 -20.19 -8.36 -21.68
C THR A 375 -18.97 -8.73 -22.51
N SER A 376 -19.06 -8.63 -23.84
CA SER A 376 -17.85 -8.67 -24.68
C SER A 376 -16.85 -7.63 -24.17
N ALA A 377 -15.54 -7.87 -24.36
CA ALA A 377 -14.50 -6.91 -23.95
C ALA A 377 -14.79 -5.48 -24.47
N SER A 378 -15.41 -5.38 -25.64
CA SER A 378 -15.89 -4.13 -26.25
C SER A 378 -16.94 -3.40 -25.38
N GLN A 379 -17.97 -4.09 -24.92
CA GLN A 379 -19.05 -3.46 -24.14
C GLN A 379 -18.62 -3.14 -22.70
N THR A 380 -17.72 -3.93 -22.08
CA THR A 380 -17.08 -3.53 -20.81
C THR A 380 -16.32 -2.22 -20.98
N GLN A 381 -15.54 -2.10 -22.07
CA GLN A 381 -14.81 -0.87 -22.38
C GLN A 381 -15.75 0.32 -22.60
N GLN A 382 -16.86 0.15 -23.33
CA GLN A 382 -17.87 1.20 -23.51
C GLN A 382 -18.47 1.68 -22.18
N ARG A 383 -18.77 0.76 -21.26
CA ARG A 383 -19.27 1.10 -19.92
C ARG A 383 -18.24 1.84 -19.07
N VAL A 384 -16.97 1.42 -19.11
CA VAL A 384 -15.87 2.14 -18.45
C VAL A 384 -15.79 3.57 -18.99
N GLU A 385 -15.80 3.74 -20.31
CA GLU A 385 -15.74 5.05 -20.95
C GLU A 385 -16.95 5.94 -20.61
N LEU A 386 -18.14 5.36 -20.54
CA LEU A 386 -19.36 6.06 -20.12
C LEU A 386 -19.23 6.57 -18.69
N VAL A 387 -18.80 5.72 -17.75
CA VAL A 387 -18.59 6.13 -16.34
C VAL A 387 -17.54 7.22 -16.26
N LEU A 388 -16.39 7.08 -16.95
CA LEU A 388 -15.34 8.10 -16.97
C LEU A 388 -15.85 9.43 -17.52
N ARG A 389 -16.59 9.42 -18.63
CA ARG A 389 -17.19 10.63 -19.22
C ARG A 389 -18.09 11.33 -18.23
N VAL A 390 -19.02 10.61 -17.59
CA VAL A 390 -19.98 11.18 -16.65
C VAL A 390 -19.29 11.73 -15.41
N VAL A 391 -18.29 11.02 -14.88
CA VAL A 391 -17.47 11.50 -13.76
C VAL A 391 -16.73 12.79 -14.14
N CYS A 392 -16.11 12.85 -15.31
CA CYS A 392 -15.38 14.05 -15.74
C CYS A 392 -16.31 15.24 -15.97
N THR A 393 -17.47 15.04 -16.60
CA THR A 393 -18.47 16.11 -16.78
C THR A 393 -19.01 16.65 -15.46
N ASN A 394 -19.09 15.82 -14.42
CA ASN A 394 -19.66 16.17 -13.12
C ASN A 394 -18.61 16.24 -12.00
N VAL A 395 -17.33 16.43 -12.35
CA VAL A 395 -16.22 16.31 -11.40
C VAL A 395 -16.35 17.30 -10.22
N HIS A 396 -16.92 18.47 -10.46
CA HIS A 396 -17.19 19.52 -9.49
C HIS A 396 -18.29 19.19 -8.46
N HIS A 397 -19.09 18.14 -8.69
CA HIS A 397 -20.10 17.68 -7.72
C HIS A 397 -19.58 16.59 -6.76
N LEU A 398 -18.43 15.98 -7.06
CA LEU A 398 -17.82 14.95 -6.22
C LEU A 398 -17.07 15.57 -5.04
N ARG A 399 -17.08 14.92 -3.86
CA ARG A 399 -16.27 15.39 -2.73
C ARG A 399 -14.80 15.05 -2.99
N LEU A 400 -13.88 15.76 -2.32
CA LEU A 400 -12.44 15.47 -2.45
C LEU A 400 -12.12 14.00 -2.13
N GLN A 401 -12.76 13.40 -1.12
CA GLN A 401 -12.59 11.97 -0.84
C GLN A 401 -13.05 11.05 -1.98
N ASP A 402 -14.12 11.42 -2.68
CA ASP A 402 -14.64 10.66 -3.82
C ASP A 402 -13.66 10.75 -5.01
N LEU A 403 -13.11 11.95 -5.27
CA LEU A 403 -12.09 12.18 -6.30
C LEU A 403 -10.80 11.39 -6.03
N VAL A 404 -10.31 11.40 -4.78
CA VAL A 404 -9.14 10.60 -4.38
C VAL A 404 -9.41 9.10 -4.53
N THR A 405 -10.61 8.66 -4.15
CA THR A 405 -11.01 7.26 -4.32
C THR A 405 -11.04 6.91 -5.81
N MET A 406 -11.54 7.80 -6.66
CA MET A 406 -11.55 7.61 -8.11
C MET A 406 -10.14 7.49 -8.68
N LEU A 407 -9.19 8.35 -8.30
CA LEU A 407 -7.78 8.22 -8.72
C LEU A 407 -7.18 6.86 -8.28
N GLN A 408 -7.49 6.41 -7.07
CA GLN A 408 -7.07 5.10 -6.58
C GLN A 408 -7.65 3.93 -7.38
N VAL A 409 -8.86 4.08 -7.91
CA VAL A 409 -9.49 3.11 -8.82
C VAL A 409 -8.81 3.15 -10.19
N LEU A 410 -8.58 4.34 -10.76
CA LEU A 410 -7.93 4.52 -12.07
C LEU A 410 -6.52 3.94 -12.11
N ARG A 411 -5.80 3.97 -10.98
CA ARG A 411 -4.49 3.31 -10.81
C ARG A 411 -4.52 1.81 -11.12
N ARG A 412 -5.68 1.14 -10.97
CA ARG A 412 -5.84 -0.30 -11.18
C ARG A 412 -6.31 -0.65 -12.59
N LEU A 413 -6.82 0.33 -13.35
CA LEU A 413 -7.29 0.12 -14.70
C LEU A 413 -6.12 0.11 -15.69
N ARG A 414 -6.30 -0.59 -16.82
CA ARG A 414 -5.33 -0.53 -17.92
C ARG A 414 -5.20 0.91 -18.45
N PRO A 415 -3.97 1.41 -18.69
CA PRO A 415 -3.78 2.74 -19.26
C PRO A 415 -4.48 2.87 -20.62
N SER A 416 -5.27 3.93 -20.80
CA SER A 416 -5.87 4.31 -22.07
C SER A 416 -5.88 5.83 -22.19
N THR A 417 -6.01 6.39 -23.40
CA THR A 417 -6.08 7.85 -23.60
C THR A 417 -7.21 8.50 -22.79
N LYS A 418 -8.36 7.83 -22.70
CA LYS A 418 -9.51 8.28 -21.90
C LYS A 418 -9.25 8.18 -20.39
N THR A 419 -8.57 7.13 -19.94
CA THR A 419 -8.16 6.97 -18.53
C THR A 419 -7.19 8.08 -18.14
N THR A 420 -6.20 8.40 -18.98
CA THR A 420 -5.24 9.48 -18.74
C THR A 420 -5.92 10.85 -18.68
N ALA A 421 -6.80 11.16 -19.64
CA ALA A 421 -7.56 12.41 -19.63
C ALA A 421 -8.46 12.56 -18.39
N ALA A 422 -9.04 11.46 -17.91
CA ALA A 422 -9.80 11.44 -16.67
C ALA A 422 -8.91 11.68 -15.43
N VAL A 423 -7.71 11.09 -15.38
CA VAL A 423 -6.74 11.35 -14.31
C VAL A 423 -6.37 12.82 -14.27
N GLU A 424 -6.10 13.45 -15.41
CA GLU A 424 -5.80 14.89 -15.51
C GLU A 424 -6.97 15.73 -14.99
N THR A 425 -8.18 15.52 -15.55
CA THR A 425 -9.38 16.27 -15.15
C THR A 425 -9.70 16.16 -13.66
N ILE A 426 -9.60 14.94 -13.10
CA ILE A 426 -9.84 14.70 -11.68
C ILE A 426 -8.74 15.34 -10.83
N THR A 427 -7.48 15.28 -11.27
CA THR A 427 -6.38 15.89 -10.53
C THR A 427 -6.46 17.41 -10.53
N ASP A 428 -6.87 18.02 -11.63
CA ASP A 428 -7.10 19.47 -11.71
C ASP A 428 -8.20 19.91 -10.73
N GLU A 429 -9.31 19.18 -10.66
CA GLU A 429 -10.37 19.48 -9.69
C GLU A 429 -9.91 19.25 -8.24
N VAL A 430 -9.14 18.20 -7.97
CA VAL A 430 -8.50 17.97 -6.66
C VAL A 430 -7.61 19.16 -6.30
N SER A 431 -6.77 19.61 -7.23
CA SER A 431 -5.88 20.75 -7.06
C SER A 431 -6.67 22.01 -6.72
N ASN A 432 -7.73 22.32 -7.48
CA ASN A 432 -8.59 23.48 -7.26
C ASN A 432 -9.27 23.46 -5.88
N ARG A 433 -9.71 22.30 -5.41
CA ARG A 433 -10.33 22.18 -4.06
C ARG A 433 -9.33 22.38 -2.94
N LEU A 434 -8.11 21.90 -3.13
CA LEU A 434 -7.05 22.07 -2.15
C LEU A 434 -6.56 23.52 -2.05
N THR A 435 -6.69 24.31 -3.13
CA THR A 435 -6.36 25.75 -3.12
C THR A 435 -7.52 26.65 -2.70
N ALA A 436 -8.78 26.22 -2.88
CA ALA A 436 -9.96 27.02 -2.58
C ALA A 436 -10.22 27.27 -1.08
N SER A 437 -9.53 26.59 -0.18
CA SER A 437 -9.69 26.72 1.27
C SER A 437 -8.33 26.76 1.95
N SER A 438 -8.26 27.32 3.16
CA SER A 438 -6.99 27.30 3.90
C SER A 438 -6.61 25.85 4.25
N PRO A 439 -5.31 25.54 4.38
CA PRO A 439 -4.87 24.18 4.71
C PRO A 439 -5.52 23.63 5.99
N GLU A 440 -5.70 24.47 7.00
CA GLU A 440 -6.33 24.10 8.28
C GLU A 440 -7.81 23.73 8.10
N GLN A 441 -8.53 24.46 7.22
CA GLN A 441 -9.92 24.15 6.90
C GLN A 441 -10.04 22.82 6.15
N VAL A 442 -9.13 22.56 5.21
CA VAL A 442 -9.08 21.28 4.47
C VAL A 442 -8.82 20.13 5.44
N LEU A 443 -7.81 20.26 6.32
CA LEU A 443 -7.44 19.22 7.29
C LEU A 443 -8.46 19.05 8.42
N GLY A 444 -9.26 20.08 8.73
CA GLY A 444 -10.39 19.97 9.64
C GLY A 444 -11.56 19.15 9.08
N VAL A 445 -11.67 19.04 7.76
CA VAL A 445 -12.76 18.33 7.07
C VAL A 445 -12.32 16.96 6.55
N ILE A 446 -11.04 16.80 6.17
CA ILE A 446 -10.54 15.62 5.47
C ILE A 446 -9.50 14.89 6.31
N PRO A 447 -9.66 13.57 6.53
CA PRO A 447 -8.71 12.82 7.32
C PRO A 447 -7.36 12.71 6.59
N PHE A 448 -6.26 12.74 7.36
CA PHE A 448 -4.89 12.56 6.83
C PHE A 448 -4.75 11.33 5.92
N ARG A 449 -5.47 10.24 6.23
CA ARG A 449 -5.52 9.02 5.40
C ARG A 449 -5.88 9.32 3.94
N THR A 450 -6.81 10.24 3.69
CA THR A 450 -7.22 10.63 2.33
C THR A 450 -6.10 11.40 1.64
N VAL A 451 -5.38 12.27 2.34
CA VAL A 451 -4.21 12.98 1.78
C VAL A 451 -3.08 12.00 1.45
N ALA A 452 -2.81 11.03 2.32
CA ALA A 452 -1.83 9.97 2.06
C ALA A 452 -2.24 9.10 0.85
N GLN A 453 -3.53 8.80 0.69
CA GLN A 453 -4.05 8.11 -0.49
C GLN A 453 -3.91 8.96 -1.75
N LEU A 454 -4.09 10.28 -1.67
CA LEU A 454 -3.84 11.17 -2.80
C LEU A 454 -2.35 11.12 -3.20
N ALA A 455 -1.43 11.26 -2.25
CA ALA A 455 0.02 11.16 -2.53
C ALA A 455 0.36 9.84 -3.23
N ALA A 456 -0.10 8.71 -2.70
CA ALA A 456 0.11 7.40 -3.30
C ALA A 456 -0.51 7.25 -4.70
N ALA A 457 -1.63 7.94 -4.99
CA ALA A 457 -2.24 7.95 -6.31
C ALA A 457 -1.41 8.79 -7.30
N LEU A 458 -1.05 10.01 -6.92
CA LEU A 458 -0.25 10.93 -7.75
C LEU A 458 1.08 10.30 -8.15
N ALA A 459 1.80 9.70 -7.18
CA ALA A 459 3.07 9.02 -7.42
C ALA A 459 2.92 7.84 -8.40
N ALA A 460 1.91 6.99 -8.18
CA ALA A 460 1.73 5.78 -8.99
C ALA A 460 1.22 6.06 -10.41
N LEU A 461 0.34 7.06 -10.56
CA LEU A 461 -0.17 7.51 -11.84
C LEU A 461 0.80 8.43 -12.60
N ARG A 462 1.95 8.77 -11.98
CA ARG A 462 2.97 9.69 -12.51
C ARG A 462 2.38 11.02 -12.96
N VAL A 463 1.47 11.56 -12.15
CA VAL A 463 0.84 12.85 -12.45
C VAL A 463 1.89 13.95 -12.38
N THR A 464 1.90 14.84 -13.38
CA THR A 464 2.94 15.86 -13.52
C THR A 464 2.55 17.24 -12.98
N ARG A 465 1.27 17.48 -12.68
CA ARG A 465 0.77 18.77 -12.16
C ARG A 465 -0.35 18.56 -11.14
N CYS A 466 -0.26 19.24 -9.99
CA CYS A 466 -1.25 19.27 -8.91
C CYS A 466 -0.81 20.32 -7.88
N ASP A 467 -0.86 21.59 -8.25
CA ASP A 467 -0.31 22.69 -7.45
C ASP A 467 -0.98 22.83 -6.07
N GLY A 468 -2.27 22.46 -5.97
CA GLY A 468 -2.98 22.43 -4.70
C GLY A 468 -2.44 21.40 -3.71
N PHE A 469 -1.98 20.24 -4.19
CA PHE A 469 -1.31 19.25 -3.33
C PHE A 469 0.05 19.76 -2.85
N VAL A 470 0.83 20.36 -3.75
CA VAL A 470 2.13 20.97 -3.40
C VAL A 470 1.93 22.07 -2.35
N THR A 471 0.98 22.98 -2.58
CA THR A 471 0.66 24.08 -1.67
C THR A 471 0.23 23.54 -0.31
N LEU A 472 -0.73 22.60 -0.28
CA LEU A 472 -1.19 21.98 0.97
C LEU A 472 -0.01 21.39 1.76
N VAL A 473 0.86 20.62 1.11
CA VAL A 473 1.99 19.96 1.79
C VAL A 473 3.06 20.96 2.23
N ALA A 474 3.33 21.99 1.43
CA ALA A 474 4.37 22.99 1.69
C ALA A 474 3.98 24.00 2.79
N THR A 475 2.70 24.39 2.87
CA THR A 475 2.26 25.47 3.77
C THR A 475 1.60 24.97 5.07
N SER A 476 1.21 23.69 5.15
CA SER A 476 0.56 23.17 6.36
C SER A 476 1.58 22.88 7.46
N GLU A 477 1.52 23.63 8.55
CA GLU A 477 2.21 23.26 9.78
C GLU A 477 1.51 22.03 10.40
N ASN A 478 2.28 20.98 10.74
CA ASN A 478 1.81 19.76 11.41
C ASN A 478 0.84 18.85 10.62
N ILE A 479 0.88 18.86 9.28
CA ILE A 479 0.09 17.91 8.46
C ILE A 479 0.45 16.43 8.73
N PHE A 480 1.70 16.15 9.08
CA PHE A 480 2.19 14.78 9.27
C PHE A 480 2.01 14.33 10.72
N PRO A 481 1.34 13.18 10.97
CA PRO A 481 1.20 12.65 12.30
C PRO A 481 2.56 12.14 12.83
N SER A 482 2.72 12.14 14.15
CA SER A 482 3.91 11.56 14.82
C SER A 482 4.07 10.05 14.59
N SER A 483 3.08 9.40 13.96
CA SER A 483 3.07 7.98 13.61
C SER A 483 3.29 7.73 12.11
N LEU A 484 4.05 8.60 11.43
CA LEU A 484 4.30 8.50 10.00
C LEU A 484 5.22 7.31 9.67
N THR A 485 4.74 6.37 8.83
CA THR A 485 5.51 5.19 8.41
C THR A 485 6.42 5.48 7.21
N VAL A 486 7.44 4.64 6.98
CA VAL A 486 8.34 4.73 5.82
C VAL A 486 7.60 4.69 4.48
N ASP A 487 6.56 3.84 4.36
CA ASP A 487 5.73 3.75 3.14
C ASP A 487 4.97 5.03 2.84
N THR A 488 4.42 5.64 3.89
CA THR A 488 3.64 6.87 3.76
C THR A 488 4.56 8.02 3.42
N ALA A 489 5.70 8.14 4.11
CA ALA A 489 6.74 9.14 3.82
C ALA A 489 7.22 9.03 2.36
N LEU A 490 7.55 7.81 1.91
CA LEU A 490 7.98 7.58 0.53
C LEU A 490 6.88 7.93 -0.48
N SER A 491 5.60 7.67 -0.17
CA SER A 491 4.48 8.06 -1.03
C SER A 491 4.38 9.57 -1.21
N PHE A 492 4.55 10.35 -0.14
CA PHE A 492 4.59 11.83 -0.23
C PHE A 492 5.79 12.33 -1.02
N ILE A 493 6.98 11.82 -0.73
CA ILE A 493 8.22 12.25 -1.41
C ILE A 493 8.14 11.91 -2.91
N ASN A 494 7.69 10.70 -3.27
CA ASN A 494 7.53 10.31 -4.67
C ASN A 494 6.42 11.11 -5.37
N ALA A 495 5.34 11.47 -4.66
CA ALA A 495 4.30 12.33 -5.23
C ALA A 495 4.86 13.70 -5.56
N LEU A 496 5.58 14.33 -4.62
CA LEU A 496 6.25 15.61 -4.84
C LEU A 496 7.26 15.50 -6.00
N ALA A 497 8.10 14.46 -6.01
CA ALA A 497 9.10 14.26 -7.06
C ALA A 497 8.51 14.00 -8.46
N ALA A 498 7.30 13.44 -8.54
CA ALA A 498 6.60 13.22 -9.82
C ALA A 498 6.02 14.51 -10.41
N LEU A 499 5.68 15.47 -9.54
CA LEU A 499 5.10 16.75 -9.95
C LEU A 499 6.20 17.65 -10.53
N LYS A 500 6.04 18.06 -11.80
CA LYS A 500 6.95 18.96 -12.50
C LYS A 500 6.80 20.38 -11.95
N MET A 501 7.46 20.64 -10.83
CA MET A 501 7.46 21.93 -10.16
C MET A 501 8.47 22.87 -10.81
N THR A 502 8.11 24.15 -10.95
CA THR A 502 9.03 25.19 -11.41
C THR A 502 10.07 25.57 -10.34
N ARG A 503 9.74 25.40 -9.06
CA ARG A 503 10.63 25.66 -7.92
C ARG A 503 10.53 24.54 -6.88
N PRO A 504 11.37 23.49 -6.98
CA PRO A 504 11.40 22.39 -6.01
C PRO A 504 11.68 22.83 -4.56
N SER A 505 12.38 23.95 -4.38
CA SER A 505 12.73 24.52 -3.07
C SER A 505 11.54 24.87 -2.18
N LEU A 506 10.36 25.09 -2.75
CA LEU A 506 9.13 25.32 -1.97
C LEU A 506 8.77 24.13 -1.09
N CYS A 507 9.22 22.93 -1.45
CA CYS A 507 8.89 21.69 -0.74
C CYS A 507 9.92 21.34 0.35
N HIS A 508 11.03 22.08 0.49
CA HIS A 508 12.12 21.72 1.40
C HIS A 508 11.68 21.63 2.86
N GLY A 509 10.89 22.60 3.34
CA GLY A 509 10.32 22.55 4.70
C GLY A 509 9.39 21.37 4.92
N ALA A 510 8.60 20.99 3.91
CA ALA A 510 7.74 19.82 3.99
C ALA A 510 8.55 18.52 4.00
N LEU A 511 9.60 18.41 3.18
CA LEU A 511 10.51 17.27 3.17
C LEU A 511 11.19 17.09 4.52
N GLU A 512 11.65 18.18 5.13
CA GLU A 512 12.20 18.14 6.49
C GLU A 512 11.17 17.62 7.50
N SER A 513 9.93 18.12 7.44
CA SER A 513 8.84 17.68 8.32
C SER A 513 8.49 16.21 8.15
N ILE A 514 8.47 15.70 6.91
CA ILE A 514 8.26 14.27 6.59
C ILE A 514 9.37 13.44 7.24
N LEU A 515 10.63 13.80 7.01
CA LEU A 515 11.78 13.05 7.52
C LEU A 515 11.81 13.05 9.05
N ARG A 516 11.58 14.20 9.70
CA ARG A 516 11.51 14.32 11.17
C ARG A 516 10.36 13.51 11.75
N SER A 517 9.17 13.58 11.15
CA SER A 517 8.00 12.82 11.62
C SER A 517 8.22 11.30 11.52
N MET A 518 8.83 10.86 10.42
CA MET A 518 9.24 9.46 10.23
C MET A 518 10.26 9.03 11.29
N LEU A 519 11.33 9.80 11.49
CA LEU A 519 12.35 9.49 12.51
C LEU A 519 11.76 9.41 13.91
N ASN A 520 10.90 10.36 14.29
CA ASN A 520 10.25 10.38 15.60
C ASN A 520 9.41 9.13 15.87
N PHE A 521 8.71 8.62 14.84
CA PHE A 521 7.92 7.40 14.97
C PHE A 521 8.80 6.17 15.26
N TYR A 522 9.90 6.03 14.53
CA TYR A 522 10.78 4.87 14.64
C TYR A 522 11.83 4.99 15.76
N THR A 523 12.02 6.16 16.37
CA THR A 523 13.03 6.40 17.41
C THR A 523 12.99 5.36 18.54
N ARG A 524 11.77 5.03 19.04
CA ARG A 524 11.60 4.01 20.10
C ARG A 524 11.83 2.59 19.62
N GLN A 525 11.42 2.28 18.38
CA GLN A 525 11.56 0.94 17.80
C GLN A 525 13.02 0.62 17.50
N LEU A 526 13.75 1.59 16.95
CA LEU A 526 15.15 1.45 16.56
C LEU A 526 16.13 1.62 17.73
N LYS A 527 15.66 2.03 18.92
CA LYS A 527 16.50 2.29 20.11
C LYS A 527 17.72 3.17 19.79
N LYS A 528 17.49 4.25 19.02
CA LYS A 528 18.52 5.17 18.48
C LYS A 528 19.46 4.58 17.40
N GLY A 529 19.17 3.40 16.85
CA GLY A 529 19.85 2.86 15.67
C GLY A 529 19.43 3.56 14.37
N PRO A 530 20.21 3.41 13.28
CA PRO A 530 19.89 4.01 11.99
C PRO A 530 18.64 3.42 11.36
N MET A 531 17.95 4.22 10.55
CA MET A 531 16.88 3.72 9.69
C MET A 531 17.37 2.76 8.61
N LEU A 532 18.63 2.91 8.18
CA LEU A 532 19.25 2.07 7.17
C LEU A 532 19.27 0.59 7.55
N ASP A 533 19.49 0.27 8.83
CA ASP A 533 19.54 -1.12 9.33
C ASP A 533 18.20 -1.83 9.19
N ALA A 534 17.09 -1.13 9.44
CA ALA A 534 15.75 -1.74 9.45
C ALA A 534 15.04 -1.62 8.09
N PHE A 535 15.32 -0.57 7.33
CA PHE A 535 14.58 -0.24 6.10
C PHE A 535 15.49 0.20 4.93
N PRO A 536 16.51 -0.59 4.55
CA PRO A 536 17.57 -0.13 3.64
C PRO A 536 17.05 0.36 2.28
N ILE A 537 16.14 -0.40 1.65
CA ILE A 537 15.58 -0.07 0.34
C ILE A 537 14.70 1.19 0.41
N TYR A 538 13.95 1.38 1.50
CA TYR A 538 13.13 2.58 1.68
C TYR A 538 14.01 3.81 1.86
N VAL A 539 15.07 3.71 2.66
CA VAL A 539 16.03 4.80 2.86
C VAL A 539 16.67 5.22 1.54
N ALA A 540 17.16 4.27 0.73
CA ALA A 540 17.73 4.56 -0.58
C ALA A 540 16.74 5.31 -1.50
N ARG A 541 15.48 4.87 -1.53
CA ARG A 541 14.42 5.51 -2.33
C ARG A 541 14.02 6.89 -1.81
N ILE A 542 14.00 7.09 -0.49
CA ILE A 542 13.73 8.38 0.14
C ILE A 542 14.84 9.39 -0.21
N LEU A 543 16.11 8.98 -0.11
CA LEU A 543 17.25 9.83 -0.48
C LEU A 543 17.23 10.18 -1.98
N ARG A 544 16.91 9.21 -2.84
CA ARG A 544 16.68 9.47 -4.26
C ARG A 544 15.55 10.48 -4.49
N GLY A 545 14.46 10.39 -3.72
CA GLY A 545 13.38 11.36 -3.77
C GLY A 545 13.81 12.77 -3.34
N CYS A 546 14.71 12.87 -2.36
CA CYS A 546 15.32 14.14 -1.95
C CYS A 546 16.20 14.71 -3.07
N VAL A 547 16.98 13.87 -3.77
CA VAL A 547 17.75 14.28 -4.97
C VAL A 547 16.85 14.85 -6.06
N LEU A 548 15.71 14.21 -6.34
CA LEU A 548 14.78 14.69 -7.38
C LEU A 548 14.09 16.01 -7.03
N LEU A 549 14.13 16.41 -5.76
CA LEU A 549 13.54 17.64 -5.23
C LEU A 549 14.59 18.68 -4.85
N ASP A 550 15.83 18.48 -5.31
CA ASP A 550 16.99 19.34 -5.01
C ASP A 550 17.08 19.64 -3.51
N TYR A 551 16.96 18.62 -2.65
CA TYR A 551 16.99 18.78 -1.20
C TYR A 551 18.06 17.90 -0.57
N ILE A 552 18.99 18.51 0.19
CA ILE A 552 20.00 17.81 0.98
C ILE A 552 19.52 17.77 2.44
N PRO A 553 19.21 16.58 3.00
CA PRO A 553 18.75 16.48 4.38
C PRO A 553 19.73 17.10 5.38
N PRO A 554 19.28 17.83 6.42
CA PRO A 554 20.10 18.29 7.53
C PRO A 554 20.99 17.21 8.14
N VAL A 555 22.14 17.60 8.72
CA VAL A 555 23.18 16.67 9.19
C VAL A 555 22.66 15.73 10.27
N ASP A 556 21.86 16.23 11.20
CA ASP A 556 21.23 15.45 12.26
C ASP A 556 20.26 14.40 11.71
N ILE A 557 19.48 14.76 10.68
CA ILE A 557 18.58 13.85 9.97
C ILE A 557 19.39 12.81 9.18
N LEU A 558 20.39 13.25 8.41
CA LEU A 558 21.25 12.39 7.60
C LEU A 558 21.97 11.36 8.49
N ARG A 559 22.54 11.80 9.61
CA ARG A 559 23.15 10.91 10.62
C ARG A 559 22.13 9.94 11.20
N SER A 560 20.95 10.41 11.62
CA SER A 560 19.92 9.52 12.18
C SER A 560 19.41 8.49 11.17
N VAL A 561 19.32 8.86 9.90
CA VAL A 561 18.86 7.96 8.83
C VAL A 561 19.94 6.94 8.46
N LEU A 562 21.19 7.38 8.27
CA LEU A 562 22.28 6.56 7.74
C LEU A 562 23.15 5.88 8.80
N LEU A 563 23.46 6.56 9.90
CA LEU A 563 24.46 6.15 10.90
C LEU A 563 23.87 5.80 12.27
N GLY A 564 22.71 6.37 12.61
CA GLY A 564 22.12 6.26 13.92
C GLY A 564 22.79 7.21 14.91
N SER A 565 23.01 6.72 16.14
CA SER A 565 23.67 7.48 17.20
C SER A 565 25.00 6.84 17.58
N ALA A 566 25.87 7.56 18.29
CA ALA A 566 27.14 7.01 18.78
C ALA A 566 26.96 5.76 19.67
N GLU A 567 25.82 5.63 20.36
CA GLU A 567 25.46 4.49 21.21
C GLU A 567 24.89 3.30 20.42
N ALA A 568 24.39 3.55 19.21
CA ALA A 568 23.75 2.58 18.35
C ALA A 568 24.08 2.90 16.89
N SER A 569 25.32 2.59 16.51
CA SER A 569 25.86 2.78 15.17
C SER A 569 25.25 1.81 14.16
N LEU A 570 25.46 2.09 12.87
CA LEU A 570 25.17 1.21 11.74
C LEU A 570 25.59 -0.24 12.01
N ARG A 571 24.67 -1.18 11.81
CA ARG A 571 24.92 -2.62 11.89
C ARG A 571 24.61 -3.25 10.53
N MET A 572 25.44 -4.20 10.12
CA MET A 572 25.12 -5.03 8.95
C MET A 572 24.02 -6.03 9.36
N SER A 573 22.76 -5.60 9.35
CA SER A 573 21.59 -6.43 9.66
C SER A 573 21.27 -7.41 8.53
N GLU A 574 20.44 -8.42 8.79
CA GLU A 574 19.98 -9.35 7.74
C GLU A 574 19.27 -8.60 6.60
N GLU A 575 18.54 -7.54 6.90
CA GLU A 575 17.87 -6.69 5.92
C GLU A 575 18.86 -5.97 5.01
N VAL A 576 19.97 -5.46 5.56
CA VAL A 576 21.05 -4.81 4.80
C VAL A 576 21.74 -5.82 3.89
N HIS A 577 22.10 -7.00 4.41
CA HIS A 577 22.67 -8.09 3.61
C HIS A 577 21.71 -8.52 2.49
N GLY A 578 20.40 -8.59 2.78
CA GLY A 578 19.36 -8.92 1.80
C GLY A 578 19.18 -7.87 0.70
N ALA A 579 19.42 -6.59 0.98
CA ALA A 579 19.39 -5.53 -0.02
C ALA A 579 20.63 -5.53 -0.92
N GLY A 580 21.79 -5.90 -0.38
CA GLY A 580 23.04 -6.16 -1.12
C GLY A 580 23.50 -4.98 -2.00
N GLY A 581 24.11 -5.30 -3.14
CA GLY A 581 24.68 -4.30 -4.07
C GLY A 581 23.71 -3.25 -4.61
N VAL A 582 22.41 -3.52 -4.65
CA VAL A 582 21.39 -2.53 -5.09
C VAL A 582 21.38 -1.33 -4.15
N LEU A 583 21.49 -1.57 -2.84
CA LEU A 583 21.54 -0.52 -1.82
C LEU A 583 22.74 0.40 -2.05
N VAL A 584 23.92 -0.20 -2.17
CA VAL A 584 25.18 0.52 -2.37
C VAL A 584 25.12 1.35 -3.65
N PHE A 585 24.64 0.75 -4.75
CA PHE A 585 24.48 1.44 -6.03
C PHE A 585 23.59 2.69 -5.94
N ASP A 586 22.41 2.57 -5.30
CA ASP A 586 21.48 3.69 -5.16
C ASP A 586 22.02 4.78 -4.20
N LEU A 587 22.73 4.40 -3.14
CA LEU A 587 23.37 5.34 -2.21
C LEU A 587 24.53 6.11 -2.88
N SER A 588 25.43 5.42 -3.57
CA SER A 588 26.55 6.04 -4.30
C SER A 588 26.05 7.07 -5.32
N ARG A 589 24.98 6.73 -6.05
CA ARG A 589 24.35 7.65 -7.00
C ARG A 589 23.71 8.85 -6.30
N SER A 590 22.98 8.62 -5.21
CA SER A 590 22.32 9.71 -4.48
C SER A 590 23.33 10.68 -3.87
N LEU A 591 24.42 10.18 -3.27
CA LEU A 591 25.51 11.00 -2.73
C LEU A 591 26.24 11.78 -3.82
N SER A 592 26.47 11.18 -4.99
CA SER A 592 27.07 11.87 -6.14
C SER A 592 26.22 13.07 -6.59
N HIS A 593 24.89 12.92 -6.57
CA HIS A 593 23.99 14.02 -6.88
C HIS A 593 23.95 15.08 -5.77
N PHE A 594 23.90 14.67 -4.50
CA PHE A 594 23.98 15.62 -3.39
C PHE A 594 25.28 16.41 -3.38
N LEU A 595 26.41 15.82 -3.76
CA LEU A 595 27.68 16.53 -3.92
C LEU A 595 27.58 17.62 -4.99
N LYS A 596 27.10 17.27 -6.19
CA LYS A 596 26.92 18.23 -7.29
C LYS A 596 26.00 19.39 -6.88
N GLN A 597 24.96 19.08 -6.11
CA GLN A 597 24.06 20.08 -5.56
C GLN A 597 24.71 20.92 -4.45
N ALA A 598 25.45 20.31 -3.53
CA ALA A 598 26.13 21.00 -2.44
C ALA A 598 27.12 22.04 -2.97
N ARG A 599 27.93 21.67 -3.98
CA ARG A 599 28.88 22.58 -4.63
C ARG A 599 28.24 23.85 -5.21
N THR A 600 26.97 23.77 -5.63
CA THR A 600 26.27 24.90 -6.24
C THR A 600 25.45 25.71 -5.23
N THR A 601 24.94 25.08 -4.17
CA THR A 601 23.93 25.71 -3.29
C THR A 601 24.29 25.75 -1.81
N ALA A 602 25.12 24.82 -1.32
CA ALA A 602 25.46 24.68 0.09
C ALA A 602 26.85 23.99 0.26
N PRO A 603 27.97 24.67 -0.10
CA PRO A 603 29.29 24.06 -0.12
C PRO A 603 29.76 23.52 1.24
N GLU A 604 29.30 24.13 2.33
CA GLU A 604 29.59 23.70 3.70
C GLU A 604 29.11 22.27 3.99
N ARG A 605 28.10 21.78 3.26
CA ARG A 605 27.53 20.43 3.43
C ARG A 605 28.39 19.34 2.79
N GLU A 606 29.37 19.70 1.96
CA GLU A 606 30.25 18.73 1.28
C GLU A 606 31.02 17.87 2.28
N LYS A 607 31.49 18.49 3.37
CA LYS A 607 32.19 17.79 4.45
C LYS A 607 31.29 16.78 5.16
N ASP A 608 30.03 17.15 5.43
CA ASP A 608 29.08 16.25 6.09
C ASP A 608 28.77 15.02 5.24
N LEU A 609 28.60 15.21 3.92
CA LEU A 609 28.34 14.14 2.96
C LEU A 609 29.53 13.18 2.86
N TRP A 610 30.75 13.72 2.86
CA TRP A 610 31.99 12.94 2.88
C TRP A 610 32.12 12.10 4.15
N GLU A 611 32.08 12.74 5.32
CA GLU A 611 32.29 12.08 6.60
C GLU A 611 31.18 11.08 6.93
N CYS A 612 29.91 11.50 6.79
CA CYS A 612 28.78 10.68 7.21
C CYS A 612 28.33 9.68 6.14
N GLY A 613 28.31 10.09 4.87
CA GLY A 613 27.76 9.28 3.78
C GLY A 613 28.80 8.38 3.12
N VAL A 614 29.99 8.92 2.82
CA VAL A 614 31.00 8.18 2.06
C VAL A 614 31.81 7.26 2.97
N LEU A 615 32.56 7.85 3.91
CA LEU A 615 33.53 7.11 4.74
C LEU A 615 32.87 6.12 5.69
N GLN A 616 31.80 6.53 6.37
CA GLN A 616 31.20 5.72 7.42
C GLN A 616 30.09 4.77 6.94
N VAL A 617 29.59 4.92 5.71
CA VAL A 617 28.42 4.18 5.21
C VAL A 617 28.73 3.47 3.89
N VAL A 618 28.88 4.21 2.79
CA VAL A 618 28.96 3.59 1.46
C VAL A 618 30.21 2.72 1.28
N LEU A 619 31.38 3.19 1.73
CA LEU A 619 32.62 2.41 1.62
C LEU A 619 32.55 1.08 2.39
N PRO A 620 32.25 1.07 3.72
CA PRO A 620 32.08 -0.16 4.48
C PRO A 620 30.99 -1.08 3.91
N LEU A 621 29.83 -0.53 3.50
CA LEU A 621 28.75 -1.32 2.91
C LEU A 621 29.18 -1.97 1.60
N SER A 622 29.91 -1.24 0.76
CA SER A 622 30.41 -1.76 -0.52
C SER A 622 31.34 -2.95 -0.29
N ILE A 623 32.20 -2.91 0.73
CA ILE A 623 33.09 -4.02 1.09
C ILE A 623 32.27 -5.21 1.59
N ALA A 624 31.42 -5.00 2.60
CA ALA A 624 30.62 -6.07 3.20
C ALA A 624 29.74 -6.81 2.16
N CYS A 625 28.99 -6.07 1.32
CA CYS A 625 28.17 -6.66 0.26
C CYS A 625 29.00 -7.45 -0.78
N SER A 626 30.26 -7.05 -0.99
CA SER A 626 31.16 -7.73 -1.91
C SER A 626 31.70 -9.03 -1.28
N GLU A 627 32.02 -9.02 0.01
CA GLU A 627 32.49 -10.19 0.76
C GLU A 627 31.41 -11.27 0.81
N ASP A 628 30.16 -10.89 1.09
CA ASP A 628 29.02 -11.79 1.03
C ASP A 628 28.86 -12.45 -0.34
N THR A 629 29.06 -11.65 -1.40
CA THR A 629 28.96 -12.13 -2.78
C THR A 629 30.07 -13.13 -3.09
N VAL A 630 31.31 -12.86 -2.67
CA VAL A 630 32.44 -13.81 -2.80
C VAL A 630 32.12 -15.12 -2.09
N HIS A 631 31.71 -15.05 -0.82
CA HIS A 631 31.37 -16.23 -0.03
C HIS A 631 30.21 -17.04 -0.62
N ALA A 632 29.20 -16.37 -1.18
CA ALA A 632 28.10 -17.03 -1.86
C ALA A 632 28.59 -17.76 -3.13
N MET A 633 29.42 -17.09 -3.95
CA MET A 633 30.00 -17.66 -5.18
C MET A 633 30.87 -18.90 -4.89
N GLU A 634 31.64 -18.90 -3.80
CA GLU A 634 32.46 -20.03 -3.37
C GLU A 634 31.62 -21.24 -2.92
N ARG A 635 30.50 -21.03 -2.22
CA ARG A 635 29.71 -22.11 -1.62
C ARG A 635 28.77 -22.83 -2.59
N HIS A 636 28.18 -22.14 -3.57
CA HIS A 636 26.98 -22.67 -4.24
C HIS A 636 27.16 -23.05 -5.72
N GLN A 637 28.29 -22.74 -6.40
CA GLN A 637 28.57 -22.95 -7.84
C GLN A 637 27.51 -22.39 -8.84
N GLN A 638 26.30 -22.06 -8.40
CA GLN A 638 25.25 -21.31 -9.07
C GLN A 638 24.54 -20.47 -8.02
N VAL A 639 24.86 -19.17 -7.99
CA VAL A 639 24.09 -18.21 -7.20
C VAL A 639 23.34 -17.30 -8.17
N ALA A 640 22.02 -17.28 -8.03
CA ALA A 640 21.09 -16.40 -8.74
C ALA A 640 20.96 -14.99 -8.08
N SER A 641 21.83 -14.64 -7.12
CA SER A 641 21.78 -13.40 -6.34
C SER A 641 23.18 -12.78 -6.30
N SER A 642 23.48 -11.66 -6.95
CA SER A 642 22.86 -10.35 -6.78
C SER A 642 23.18 -9.55 -8.03
N SER A 643 22.16 -9.15 -8.79
CA SER A 643 22.36 -8.55 -10.12
C SER A 643 23.10 -7.22 -10.12
N HIS A 644 23.41 -6.61 -8.97
CA HIS A 644 23.93 -5.24 -8.88
C HIS A 644 25.21 -5.06 -8.04
N THR A 645 25.82 -6.11 -7.47
CA THR A 645 27.05 -5.94 -6.66
C THR A 645 28.25 -5.54 -7.51
N ALA A 646 28.43 -6.14 -8.70
CA ALA A 646 29.55 -5.76 -9.57
C ALA A 646 29.47 -4.28 -9.99
N VAL A 647 28.30 -3.83 -10.48
CA VAL A 647 28.10 -2.42 -10.87
C VAL A 647 28.20 -1.44 -9.70
N SER A 648 27.93 -1.88 -8.45
CA SER A 648 28.09 -1.01 -7.29
C SER A 648 29.55 -0.68 -6.99
N TRP A 649 30.52 -1.57 -7.31
CA TRP A 649 31.95 -1.26 -7.17
C TRP A 649 32.34 -0.05 -8.00
N ARG A 650 32.00 -0.09 -9.29
CA ARG A 650 32.23 1.00 -10.24
C ARG A 650 31.54 2.27 -9.76
N SER A 651 30.25 2.21 -9.44
CA SER A 651 29.47 3.38 -8.96
C SER A 651 30.06 4.01 -7.70
N THR A 652 30.57 3.19 -6.75
CA THR A 652 31.24 3.67 -5.54
C THR A 652 32.54 4.40 -5.87
N VAL A 653 33.40 3.85 -6.73
CA VAL A 653 34.67 4.49 -7.08
C VAL A 653 34.46 5.73 -7.97
N GLU A 654 33.46 5.74 -8.86
CA GLU A 654 33.05 6.94 -9.60
C GLU A 654 32.60 8.06 -8.66
N MET A 655 31.78 7.73 -7.65
CA MET A 655 31.36 8.67 -6.63
C MET A 655 32.56 9.23 -5.86
N LEU A 656 33.52 8.38 -5.47
CA LEU A 656 34.75 8.82 -4.79
C LEU A 656 35.59 9.75 -5.66
N ALA A 657 35.72 9.47 -6.96
CA ALA A 657 36.43 10.34 -7.88
C ALA A 657 35.81 11.74 -7.92
N LEU A 658 34.48 11.85 -7.85
CA LEU A 658 33.81 13.15 -7.76
C LEU A 658 34.12 13.89 -6.45
N PHE A 659 34.11 13.19 -5.31
CA PHE A 659 34.42 13.80 -4.00
C PHE A 659 35.88 14.19 -3.84
N VAL A 660 36.82 13.35 -4.30
CA VAL A 660 38.26 13.67 -4.26
C VAL A 660 38.57 14.81 -5.21
N ASP A 661 37.93 14.81 -6.40
CA ASP A 661 38.14 15.78 -7.47
C ASP A 661 39.64 15.89 -7.86
N PRO A 662 40.22 14.87 -8.51
CA PRO A 662 41.65 14.85 -8.86
C PRO A 662 42.08 15.97 -9.82
N GLN A 663 41.13 16.61 -10.50
CA GLN A 663 41.40 17.76 -11.38
C GLN A 663 41.49 19.07 -10.59
N MET A 664 41.00 19.09 -9.34
CA MET A 664 40.89 20.27 -8.48
C MET A 664 40.00 21.36 -9.10
N ASP A 665 38.91 20.96 -9.77
CA ASP A 665 37.95 21.90 -10.36
C ASP A 665 37.14 22.65 -9.28
N SER A 666 36.95 22.02 -8.13
CA SER A 666 36.05 22.46 -7.06
C SER A 666 36.61 22.29 -5.65
N THR A 667 37.63 21.45 -5.45
CA THR A 667 38.31 21.25 -4.17
C THR A 667 39.72 21.82 -4.18
N ASP A 668 40.23 22.23 -3.01
CA ASP A 668 41.64 22.59 -2.88
C ASP A 668 42.53 21.34 -2.77
N ARG A 669 43.83 21.53 -3.02
CA ARG A 669 44.83 20.45 -2.96
C ARG A 669 44.84 19.74 -1.62
N GLY A 670 44.77 20.48 -0.51
CA GLY A 670 44.86 19.90 0.82
C GLY A 670 43.70 18.95 1.12
N VAL A 671 42.48 19.34 0.74
CA VAL A 671 41.27 18.53 0.84
C VAL A 671 41.34 17.32 -0.08
N MET A 672 41.80 17.48 -1.32
CA MET A 672 42.00 16.36 -2.25
C MET A 672 42.97 15.32 -1.66
N VAL A 673 44.14 15.74 -1.16
CA VAL A 673 45.15 14.85 -0.54
C VAL A 673 44.56 14.16 0.68
N GLN A 674 43.91 14.91 1.57
CA GLN A 674 43.29 14.36 2.77
C GLN A 674 42.24 13.29 2.42
N ARG A 675 41.31 13.58 1.51
CA ARG A 675 40.23 12.67 1.13
C ARG A 675 40.77 11.41 0.46
N LEU A 676 41.76 11.55 -0.42
CA LEU A 676 42.39 10.40 -1.06
C LEU A 676 43.09 9.53 -0.01
N GLN A 677 43.81 10.14 0.94
CA GLN A 677 44.47 9.41 2.02
C GLN A 677 43.49 8.68 2.94
N GLU A 678 42.35 9.30 3.27
CA GLU A 678 41.28 8.72 4.11
C GLU A 678 40.58 7.55 3.42
N ALA A 679 40.25 7.67 2.13
CA ALA A 679 39.51 6.63 1.40
C ALA A 679 40.39 5.49 0.87
N PHE A 680 41.71 5.71 0.68
CA PHE A 680 42.60 4.74 0.05
C PHE A 680 42.51 3.32 0.65
N PRO A 681 42.58 3.12 1.99
CA PRO A 681 42.57 1.78 2.57
C PRO A 681 41.28 1.00 2.28
N GLU A 682 40.14 1.68 2.32
CA GLU A 682 38.82 1.08 2.08
C GLU A 682 38.63 0.76 0.59
N VAL A 683 39.10 1.62 -0.32
CA VAL A 683 39.07 1.33 -1.76
C VAL A 683 39.99 0.15 -2.10
N GLU A 684 41.17 0.09 -1.49
CA GLU A 684 42.10 -1.04 -1.62
C GLU A 684 41.43 -2.36 -1.17
N ALA A 685 40.72 -2.35 -0.04
CA ALA A 685 39.97 -3.49 0.45
C ALA A 685 38.82 -3.88 -0.50
N LEU A 686 38.03 -2.90 -0.96
CA LEU A 686 36.95 -3.12 -1.94
C LEU A 686 37.47 -3.77 -3.22
N LEU A 687 38.55 -3.24 -3.79
CA LEU A 687 39.13 -3.76 -5.03
C LEU A 687 39.72 -5.16 -4.83
N ARG A 688 40.29 -5.47 -3.66
CA ARG A 688 40.76 -6.82 -3.32
C ARG A 688 39.62 -7.83 -3.30
N VAL A 689 38.49 -7.49 -2.68
CA VAL A 689 37.30 -8.35 -2.66
C VAL A 689 36.66 -8.46 -4.04
N SER A 690 36.59 -7.36 -4.78
CA SER A 690 36.11 -7.34 -6.17
C SER A 690 36.95 -8.22 -7.10
N ALA A 691 38.26 -8.24 -6.90
CA ALA A 691 39.18 -9.11 -7.64
C ALA A 691 38.95 -10.60 -7.30
N MET A 692 38.68 -10.94 -6.03
CA MET A 692 38.30 -12.32 -5.64
C MET A 692 36.98 -12.76 -6.30
N ALA A 693 35.96 -11.89 -6.31
CA ALA A 693 34.70 -12.16 -7.00
C ALA A 693 34.91 -12.33 -8.52
N THR A 694 35.72 -11.46 -9.12
CA THR A 694 36.06 -11.52 -10.55
C THR A 694 36.83 -12.80 -10.88
N ARG A 695 37.77 -13.23 -10.03
CA ARG A 695 38.47 -14.51 -10.16
C ARG A 695 37.50 -15.69 -10.16
N ALA A 696 36.53 -15.71 -9.23
CA ALA A 696 35.51 -16.76 -9.19
C ALA A 696 34.60 -16.74 -10.44
N HIS A 697 34.28 -15.54 -10.94
CA HIS A 697 33.53 -15.37 -12.19
C HIS A 697 34.31 -15.90 -13.40
N LEU A 698 35.59 -15.54 -13.53
CA LEU A 698 36.49 -16.03 -14.59
C LEU A 698 36.59 -17.56 -14.57
N HIS A 699 36.77 -18.14 -13.38
CA HIS A 699 36.78 -19.60 -13.21
C HIS A 699 35.46 -20.22 -13.70
N LYS A 700 34.30 -19.63 -13.40
CA LYS A 700 33.00 -20.12 -13.89
C LYS A 700 32.89 -20.06 -15.41
N CYS A 701 33.43 -19.01 -16.05
CA CYS A 701 33.45 -18.87 -17.50
C CYS A 701 34.34 -19.92 -18.18
N SER A 702 35.45 -20.30 -17.57
CA SER A 702 36.41 -21.26 -18.14
C SER A 702 36.24 -22.72 -17.69
N HIS A 703 35.52 -22.97 -16.60
CA HIS A 703 35.39 -24.30 -15.99
C HIS A 703 34.74 -25.30 -16.95
N HIS A 704 35.47 -26.37 -17.26
CA HIS A 704 35.11 -27.43 -18.22
C HIS A 704 34.89 -26.94 -19.66
N VAL A 705 35.34 -25.73 -20.01
CA VAL A 705 35.22 -25.20 -21.38
C VAL A 705 36.49 -25.47 -22.18
N ARG A 706 36.34 -26.14 -23.33
CA ARG A 706 37.45 -26.44 -24.26
C ARG A 706 37.50 -25.50 -25.47
N HIS A 707 36.37 -24.90 -25.84
CA HIS A 707 36.24 -24.04 -27.02
C HIS A 707 36.11 -22.56 -26.63
N ARG A 708 36.80 -21.69 -27.38
CA ARG A 708 36.79 -20.22 -27.17
C ARG A 708 35.37 -19.65 -27.20
N ASP A 709 34.54 -20.11 -28.14
CA ASP A 709 33.19 -19.59 -28.35
C ASP A 709 32.25 -19.87 -27.18
N GLU A 710 32.39 -21.03 -26.53
CA GLU A 710 31.56 -21.39 -25.37
C GLU A 710 31.89 -20.50 -24.16
N ALA A 711 33.18 -20.21 -23.92
CA ALA A 711 33.59 -19.31 -22.84
C ALA A 711 33.09 -17.87 -23.08
N ARG A 712 33.19 -17.39 -24.34
CA ARG A 712 32.62 -16.10 -24.75
C ARG A 712 31.11 -16.08 -24.60
N GLN A 713 30.40 -17.15 -24.99
CA GLN A 713 28.96 -17.26 -24.84
C GLN A 713 28.51 -17.21 -23.37
N ARG A 714 29.21 -17.90 -22.46
CA ARG A 714 28.95 -17.83 -21.02
C ARG A 714 29.18 -16.43 -20.45
N SER A 715 30.21 -15.73 -20.91
CA SER A 715 30.44 -14.30 -20.59
C SER A 715 29.26 -13.44 -21.07
N ARG A 716 28.85 -13.57 -22.35
CA ARG A 716 27.73 -12.82 -22.94
C ARG A 716 26.38 -13.04 -22.26
N GLN A 717 26.15 -14.22 -21.69
CA GLN A 717 24.91 -14.54 -20.96
C GLN A 717 24.81 -13.86 -19.59
N THR A 718 25.92 -13.32 -19.08
CA THR A 718 25.91 -12.59 -17.81
C THR A 718 25.27 -11.21 -18.00
N PRO A 719 24.22 -10.86 -17.22
CA PRO A 719 23.63 -9.52 -17.27
C PRO A 719 24.68 -8.44 -17.01
N PHE A 720 24.59 -7.30 -17.70
CA PHE A 720 25.57 -6.22 -17.59
C PHE A 720 25.86 -5.80 -16.14
N ASN A 721 24.82 -5.61 -15.32
CA ASN A 721 24.96 -5.17 -13.92
C ASN A 721 25.72 -6.19 -13.03
N ALA A 722 25.78 -7.45 -13.46
CA ALA A 722 26.47 -8.54 -12.78
C ALA A 722 27.82 -8.91 -13.41
N ASN A 723 28.23 -8.26 -14.50
CA ASN A 723 29.47 -8.56 -15.20
C ASN A 723 30.68 -8.06 -14.39
N CYS A 724 31.31 -8.99 -13.67
CA CYS A 724 32.44 -8.68 -12.79
C CYS A 724 33.64 -8.15 -13.57
N ASN A 725 33.91 -8.66 -14.77
CA ASN A 725 35.07 -8.26 -15.57
C ASN A 725 35.01 -6.76 -15.92
N ILE A 726 33.87 -6.29 -16.42
CA ILE A 726 33.67 -4.90 -16.85
C ILE A 726 33.77 -3.95 -15.65
N HIS A 727 33.03 -4.23 -14.58
CA HIS A 727 32.93 -3.29 -13.47
C HIS A 727 34.18 -3.29 -12.57
N PHE A 728 34.88 -4.42 -12.44
CA PHE A 728 36.17 -4.48 -11.75
C PHE A 728 37.24 -3.68 -12.49
N LEU A 729 37.36 -3.85 -13.82
CA LEU A 729 38.30 -3.08 -14.64
C LEU A 729 37.99 -1.57 -14.57
N SER A 730 36.71 -1.21 -14.71
CA SER A 730 36.29 0.19 -14.62
C SER A 730 36.67 0.79 -13.26
N ALA A 731 36.35 0.10 -12.16
CA ALA A 731 36.69 0.57 -10.81
C ALA A 731 38.21 0.72 -10.59
N LEU A 732 39.01 -0.23 -11.09
CA LEU A 732 40.48 -0.15 -11.04
C LEU A 732 41.03 1.04 -11.81
N LEU A 733 40.55 1.25 -13.04
CA LEU A 733 40.98 2.36 -13.91
C LEU A 733 40.63 3.71 -13.27
N ILE A 734 39.44 3.85 -12.68
CA ILE A 734 39.05 5.08 -12.01
C ILE A 734 39.93 5.34 -10.79
N PHE A 735 40.22 4.32 -9.99
CA PHE A 735 41.08 4.48 -8.82
C PHE A 735 42.53 4.79 -9.21
N GLU A 736 43.05 4.15 -10.26
CA GLU A 736 44.37 4.47 -10.81
C GLU A 736 44.44 5.93 -11.25
N TYR A 737 43.43 6.40 -11.99
CA TYR A 737 43.32 7.81 -12.37
C TYR A 737 43.31 8.74 -11.16
N MET A 738 42.53 8.43 -10.12
CA MET A 738 42.51 9.26 -8.91
C MET A 738 43.90 9.40 -8.28
N VAL A 739 44.68 8.31 -8.19
CA VAL A 739 45.99 8.29 -7.55
C VAL A 739 47.06 8.93 -8.44
N PHE A 740 47.14 8.52 -9.71
CA PHE A 740 48.17 8.98 -10.64
C PHE A 740 47.93 10.42 -11.06
N HIS A 741 46.70 10.78 -11.41
CA HIS A 741 46.39 12.13 -11.86
C HIS A 741 46.54 13.15 -10.72
N ALA A 742 46.09 12.84 -9.51
CA ALA A 742 46.31 13.72 -8.35
C ALA A 742 47.81 13.96 -8.11
N ASN A 743 48.64 12.92 -8.24
CA ASN A 743 50.08 13.05 -8.12
C ASN A 743 50.70 13.90 -9.25
N THR A 744 50.24 13.75 -10.49
CA THR A 744 50.68 14.59 -11.63
C THR A 744 50.29 16.05 -11.42
N GLN A 745 49.07 16.32 -10.97
CA GLN A 745 48.58 17.68 -10.73
C GLN A 745 49.32 18.37 -9.57
N ALA A 746 49.69 17.62 -8.53
CA ALA A 746 50.50 18.13 -7.43
C ALA A 746 51.94 18.49 -7.84
N ALA A 747 52.47 17.86 -8.90
CA ALA A 747 53.81 18.15 -9.43
C ALA A 747 53.87 19.41 -10.31
N ARG A 748 52.72 19.97 -10.73
CA ARG A 748 52.68 21.21 -11.52
C ARG A 748 52.99 22.41 -10.62
N PRO A 749 54.00 23.24 -10.94
CA PRO A 749 54.22 24.49 -10.23
C PRO A 749 53.00 25.40 -10.40
N PHE A 750 52.56 26.04 -9.31
CA PHE A 750 51.48 27.02 -9.38
C PHE A 750 51.87 28.11 -10.39
N PRO A 751 51.00 28.48 -11.35
CA PRO A 751 51.19 29.74 -12.06
C PRO A 751 51.03 30.84 -11.01
N SER A 752 52.14 31.41 -10.55
CA SER A 752 52.13 32.63 -9.76
C SER A 752 51.52 33.72 -10.62
N SER A 753 50.22 33.96 -10.45
CA SER A 753 49.62 35.20 -10.91
C SER A 753 50.41 36.32 -10.23
N ALA A 754 50.92 37.25 -11.04
CA ALA A 754 52.00 38.16 -10.68
C ALA A 754 51.66 39.22 -9.60
N ASN A 755 50.66 39.02 -8.74
CA ASN A 755 50.27 39.96 -7.68
C ASN A 755 49.60 39.33 -6.44
N GLN A 756 49.76 38.03 -6.17
CA GLN A 756 49.34 37.45 -4.88
C GLN A 756 50.53 36.83 -4.14
N VAL A 757 50.88 37.44 -3.01
CA VAL A 757 51.83 36.90 -2.03
C VAL A 757 51.26 35.58 -1.49
N SER A 758 51.82 34.46 -1.96
CA SER A 758 51.55 33.13 -1.43
C SER A 758 52.07 33.03 0.01
N THR A 759 51.17 33.01 0.99
CA THR A 759 51.49 32.70 2.39
C THR A 759 51.42 31.19 2.69
N THR A 760 51.24 30.32 1.68
CA THR A 760 51.40 28.88 1.86
C THR A 760 52.87 28.52 1.90
N THR A 761 53.37 28.19 3.09
CA THR A 761 54.74 27.72 3.36
C THR A 761 55.08 26.51 2.49
N ASP A 762 56.23 26.55 1.80
CA ASP A 762 56.74 25.49 0.92
C ASP A 762 56.69 24.08 1.56
N ASP A 763 56.87 23.98 2.88
CA ASP A 763 56.81 22.73 3.64
C ASP A 763 55.47 21.97 3.51
N LYS A 764 54.34 22.67 3.39
CA LYS A 764 53.02 22.02 3.29
C LYS A 764 52.81 21.41 1.89
N VAL A 765 53.27 22.11 0.85
CA VAL A 765 53.22 21.63 -0.53
C VAL A 765 54.11 20.41 -0.71
N GLU A 766 55.30 20.42 -0.12
CA GLU A 766 56.23 19.29 -0.19
C GLU A 766 55.68 18.06 0.56
N LYS A 767 55.04 18.27 1.72
CA LYS A 767 54.36 17.20 2.47
C LYS A 767 53.20 16.58 1.67
N ASP A 768 52.38 17.40 1.03
CA ASP A 768 51.27 16.95 0.19
C ASP A 768 51.78 16.12 -1.00
N ARG A 769 52.87 16.58 -1.65
CA ARG A 769 53.54 15.87 -2.75
C ARG A 769 54.12 14.53 -2.29
N ALA A 770 54.83 14.50 -1.17
CA ALA A 770 55.39 13.27 -0.61
C ALA A 770 54.28 12.26 -0.24
N THR A 771 53.15 12.75 0.29
CA THR A 771 51.98 11.92 0.62
C THR A 771 51.38 11.28 -0.64
N LEU A 772 51.16 12.06 -1.70
CA LEU A 772 50.64 11.55 -2.98
C LEU A 772 51.61 10.56 -3.65
N ALA A 773 52.92 10.83 -3.60
CA ALA A 773 53.92 9.90 -4.11
C ALA A 773 53.92 8.57 -3.33
N ALA A 774 53.75 8.61 -2.02
CA ALA A 774 53.61 7.42 -1.19
C ALA A 774 52.33 6.62 -1.50
N LEU A 775 51.20 7.29 -1.74
CA LEU A 775 49.95 6.65 -2.17
C LEU A 775 50.08 6.01 -3.56
N LYS A 776 50.78 6.68 -4.49
CA LYS A 776 51.13 6.11 -5.80
C LYS A 776 51.96 4.83 -5.65
N GLY A 777 53.01 4.87 -4.82
CA GLY A 777 53.82 3.68 -4.52
C GLY A 777 52.98 2.54 -3.93
N ARG A 778 52.15 2.85 -2.93
CA ARG A 778 51.26 1.88 -2.28
C ARG A 778 50.26 1.25 -3.26
N TYR A 779 49.77 2.00 -4.25
CA TYR A 779 48.90 1.45 -5.29
C TYR A 779 49.64 0.43 -6.17
N CYS A 780 50.87 0.73 -6.59
CA CYS A 780 51.70 -0.21 -7.34
C CYS A 780 52.02 -1.48 -6.54
N ASP A 781 52.30 -1.33 -5.23
CA ASP A 781 52.50 -2.46 -4.32
C ASP A 781 51.23 -3.30 -4.20
N PHE A 782 50.06 -2.67 -4.07
CA PHE A 782 48.77 -3.34 -4.04
C PHE A 782 48.51 -4.18 -5.29
N LEU A 783 48.79 -3.66 -6.48
CA LEU A 783 48.60 -4.40 -7.75
C LEU A 783 49.45 -5.66 -7.84
N SER A 784 50.59 -5.68 -7.14
CA SER A 784 51.55 -6.80 -7.12
C SER A 784 51.42 -7.68 -5.88
N ALA A 785 50.59 -7.29 -4.92
CA ALA A 785 50.37 -8.04 -3.69
C ALA A 785 49.34 -9.17 -3.90
N PRO A 786 49.53 -10.34 -3.26
CA PRO A 786 48.54 -11.41 -3.28
C PRO A 786 47.18 -10.94 -2.74
N LEU A 787 46.08 -11.41 -3.34
CA LEU A 787 44.72 -11.08 -2.90
C LEU A 787 44.44 -11.54 -1.47
N SER A 788 45.01 -12.67 -1.06
CA SER A 788 44.96 -13.12 0.34
C SER A 788 46.11 -14.10 0.62
N LYS A 789 46.29 -14.49 1.90
CA LYS A 789 47.28 -15.53 2.25
C LYS A 789 47.01 -16.87 1.56
N SER A 790 45.76 -17.16 1.20
CA SER A 790 45.34 -18.40 0.54
C SER A 790 45.19 -18.28 -0.97
N VAL A 791 45.25 -17.07 -1.53
CA VAL A 791 45.06 -16.79 -2.96
C VAL A 791 46.29 -16.04 -3.47
N PRO A 792 47.22 -16.73 -4.17
CA PRO A 792 48.47 -16.12 -4.62
C PRO A 792 48.28 -15.14 -5.79
N ASP A 793 47.14 -15.20 -6.48
CA ASP A 793 46.80 -14.28 -7.56
C ASP A 793 46.84 -12.84 -7.06
N THR A 794 47.38 -11.92 -7.87
CA THR A 794 47.39 -10.48 -7.60
C THR A 794 46.24 -9.78 -8.35
N PRO A 795 45.83 -8.55 -7.97
CA PRO A 795 44.86 -7.78 -8.75
C PRO A 795 45.25 -7.65 -10.23
N MET A 796 46.54 -7.45 -10.52
CA MET A 796 47.03 -7.35 -11.90
C MET A 796 46.94 -8.70 -12.64
N ASP A 797 47.12 -9.84 -11.95
CA ASP A 797 46.91 -11.16 -12.57
C ASP A 797 45.45 -11.39 -12.94
N ILE A 798 44.50 -10.86 -12.14
CA ILE A 798 43.08 -10.90 -12.48
C ILE A 798 42.81 -10.06 -13.73
N VAL A 799 43.37 -8.85 -13.82
CA VAL A 799 43.30 -8.01 -15.03
C VAL A 799 43.82 -8.76 -16.25
N ARG A 800 45.01 -9.37 -16.17
CA ARG A 800 45.58 -10.17 -17.27
C ARG A 800 44.66 -11.32 -17.68
N ARG A 801 44.10 -12.06 -16.73
CA ARG A 801 43.20 -13.21 -16.99
C ARG A 801 41.85 -12.82 -17.61
N ILE A 802 41.42 -11.57 -17.51
CA ILE A 802 40.23 -11.10 -18.26
C ILE A 802 40.51 -11.11 -19.77
N PHE A 803 41.74 -10.73 -20.17
CA PHE A 803 42.19 -10.73 -21.55
C PHE A 803 42.80 -12.08 -21.98
N GLU A 804 43.30 -12.88 -21.05
CA GLU A 804 43.97 -14.16 -21.29
C GLU A 804 43.36 -15.26 -20.42
N CYS A 805 42.05 -15.50 -20.55
CA CYS A 805 41.35 -16.48 -19.72
C CYS A 805 41.74 -17.91 -20.14
N PRO A 806 42.29 -18.75 -19.25
CA PRO A 806 42.75 -20.09 -19.62
C PRO A 806 41.56 -21.03 -19.89
N LEU A 807 41.60 -21.78 -20.98
CA LEU A 807 40.60 -22.82 -21.30
C LEU A 807 40.95 -24.15 -20.62
N SER A 808 39.91 -24.92 -20.26
CA SER A 808 40.05 -26.25 -19.66
C SER A 808 40.47 -27.28 -20.72
N GLY A 809 41.75 -27.33 -21.05
CA GLY A 809 42.27 -28.26 -22.05
C GLY A 809 43.72 -27.98 -22.45
N SER A 810 44.67 -28.27 -21.56
CA SER A 810 46.00 -28.72 -21.97
C SER A 810 46.49 -29.70 -20.93
N VAL A 811 46.61 -30.95 -21.35
CA VAL A 811 47.13 -32.05 -20.54
C VAL A 811 48.58 -31.70 -20.16
N ALA A 812 48.97 -32.06 -18.93
CA ALA A 812 50.24 -31.78 -18.27
C ALA A 812 51.53 -32.32 -18.94
N SER A 813 51.51 -32.55 -20.27
CA SER A 813 52.62 -33.11 -21.05
C SER A 813 52.99 -32.29 -22.30
N SER A 814 52.38 -31.12 -22.52
CA SER A 814 52.68 -30.24 -23.64
C SER A 814 53.53 -29.04 -23.20
N THR A 815 54.67 -28.81 -23.86
CA THR A 815 55.48 -27.58 -23.74
C THR A 815 54.84 -26.34 -24.37
N ALA A 816 53.69 -26.50 -25.04
CA ALA A 816 52.94 -25.37 -25.60
C ALA A 816 52.12 -24.63 -24.52
N PRO A 817 52.06 -23.29 -24.56
CA PRO A 817 51.30 -22.49 -23.60
C PRO A 817 49.81 -22.88 -23.61
N PRO A 818 49.12 -22.81 -22.45
CA PRO A 818 47.70 -23.13 -22.37
C PRO A 818 46.89 -22.24 -23.30
N SER A 819 45.91 -22.81 -24.01
CA SER A 819 45.03 -22.05 -24.89
C SER A 819 44.22 -21.05 -24.06
N THR A 820 44.27 -19.77 -24.42
CA THR A 820 43.55 -18.69 -23.76
C THR A 820 42.45 -18.11 -24.66
N VAL A 821 41.53 -17.38 -24.04
CA VAL A 821 40.46 -16.63 -24.70
C VAL A 821 40.29 -15.25 -24.08
N VAL A 822 40.09 -14.24 -24.92
CA VAL A 822 39.67 -12.89 -24.49
C VAL A 822 38.18 -12.94 -24.18
N LEU A 823 37.79 -12.61 -22.95
CA LEU A 823 36.38 -12.63 -22.52
C LEU A 823 35.65 -11.29 -22.71
N LEU A 824 36.41 -10.22 -22.95
CA LEU A 824 35.87 -8.91 -23.33
C LEU A 824 35.75 -8.80 -24.84
N GLU A 825 34.66 -8.17 -25.27
CA GLU A 825 34.39 -7.89 -26.66
C GLU A 825 34.54 -6.41 -26.97
N LYS A 826 34.52 -6.06 -28.25
CA LYS A 826 34.54 -4.68 -28.72
C LYS A 826 33.51 -3.80 -28.01
N ARG A 827 32.29 -4.31 -27.82
CA ARG A 827 31.21 -3.60 -27.11
C ARG A 827 31.56 -3.29 -25.66
N ASP A 828 32.26 -4.20 -24.98
CA ASP A 828 32.60 -4.06 -23.56
C ASP A 828 33.75 -3.06 -23.41
N ALA A 829 34.72 -3.09 -24.32
CA ALA A 829 35.79 -2.09 -24.38
C ALA A 829 35.25 -0.68 -24.66
N VAL A 830 34.30 -0.54 -25.59
CA VAL A 830 33.60 0.73 -25.86
C VAL A 830 32.82 1.18 -24.64
N GLU A 831 32.09 0.29 -23.96
CA GLU A 831 31.33 0.63 -22.75
C GLU A 831 32.25 1.12 -21.62
N ILE A 832 33.38 0.47 -21.36
CA ILE A 832 34.34 0.94 -20.36
C ILE A 832 34.86 2.33 -20.75
N THR A 833 35.38 2.47 -21.97
CA THR A 833 36.01 3.73 -22.42
C THR A 833 35.05 4.92 -22.53
N THR A 834 33.77 4.68 -22.83
CA THR A 834 32.75 5.76 -22.93
C THR A 834 32.19 6.18 -21.58
N THR A 835 32.38 5.37 -20.54
CA THR A 835 31.73 5.60 -19.25
C THR A 835 32.67 5.97 -18.11
N LEU A 836 33.99 5.92 -18.34
CA LEU A 836 34.96 6.51 -17.43
C LEU A 836 34.75 8.04 -17.32
N PRO A 837 34.96 8.64 -16.13
CA PRO A 837 34.84 10.08 -15.94
C PRO A 837 35.99 10.88 -16.56
N PHE A 838 36.91 10.23 -17.28
CA PHE A 838 38.09 10.81 -17.92
C PHE A 838 38.42 10.03 -19.19
N ALA A 839 39.16 10.67 -20.10
CA ALA A 839 39.72 9.99 -21.26
C ALA A 839 41.00 9.23 -20.86
N LEU A 840 41.12 7.97 -21.28
CA LEU A 840 42.37 7.23 -21.17
C LEU A 840 43.42 7.90 -22.06
N SER A 841 44.58 8.19 -21.49
CA SER A 841 45.70 8.80 -22.21
C SER A 841 47.00 8.10 -21.85
N LEU A 842 47.74 7.67 -22.87
CA LEU A 842 49.11 7.18 -22.73
C LEU A 842 50.14 8.32 -22.63
N VAL A 843 49.71 9.57 -22.81
CA VAL A 843 50.60 10.75 -22.89
C VAL A 843 50.90 11.33 -21.49
N MET A 844 50.09 11.01 -20.47
CA MET A 844 50.29 11.47 -19.09
C MET A 844 50.31 10.28 -18.14
N ASP A 845 51.49 9.95 -17.58
CA ASP A 845 51.75 8.98 -16.49
C ASP A 845 50.58 7.99 -16.26
N PRO A 846 50.32 7.09 -17.24
CA PRO A 846 49.03 6.42 -17.37
C PRO A 846 48.71 5.49 -16.21
N GLY A 847 49.73 4.96 -15.54
CA GLY A 847 49.62 3.86 -14.59
C GLY A 847 49.58 2.50 -15.29
N PRO A 848 50.00 1.43 -14.59
CA PRO A 848 50.17 0.09 -15.16
C PRO A 848 48.87 -0.56 -15.66
N VAL A 849 47.71 -0.30 -15.04
CA VAL A 849 46.43 -0.90 -15.46
C VAL A 849 45.93 -0.24 -16.74
N ASN A 850 45.98 1.09 -16.81
CA ASN A 850 45.60 1.89 -17.98
C ASN A 850 46.51 1.59 -19.18
N GLU A 851 47.83 1.50 -18.98
CA GLU A 851 48.77 1.13 -20.04
C GLU A 851 48.40 -0.24 -20.63
N PHE A 852 48.27 -1.26 -19.78
CA PHE A 852 47.91 -2.61 -20.21
C PHE A 852 46.51 -2.69 -20.84
N PHE A 853 45.51 -2.04 -20.24
CA PHE A 853 44.15 -2.02 -20.75
C PHE A 853 44.08 -1.34 -22.12
N THR A 854 44.75 -0.21 -22.30
CA THR A 854 44.76 0.52 -23.57
C THR A 854 45.42 -0.30 -24.68
N GLU A 855 46.55 -0.94 -24.40
CA GLU A 855 47.23 -1.84 -25.33
C GLU A 855 46.31 -3.00 -25.76
N ARG A 856 45.70 -3.69 -24.79
CA ARG A 856 44.83 -4.83 -25.06
C ARG A 856 43.52 -4.45 -25.74
N CYS A 857 42.93 -3.31 -25.39
CA CYS A 857 41.73 -2.79 -26.06
C CYS A 857 42.02 -2.43 -27.51
N MET A 858 43.17 -1.81 -27.82
CA MET A 858 43.57 -1.59 -29.22
C MET A 858 43.68 -2.91 -29.99
N SER A 859 44.23 -3.95 -29.38
CA SER A 859 44.28 -5.29 -29.99
C SER A 859 42.88 -5.87 -30.28
N ILE A 860 41.91 -5.71 -29.36
CA ILE A 860 40.51 -6.12 -29.59
C ILE A 860 39.88 -5.32 -30.74
N MET A 861 40.13 -4.00 -30.80
CA MET A 861 39.55 -3.13 -31.82
C MET A 861 40.10 -3.41 -33.23
N VAL A 862 41.38 -3.81 -33.33
CA VAL A 862 42.05 -4.12 -34.60
C VAL A 862 41.82 -5.56 -35.06
N GLY A 863 41.75 -6.53 -34.14
CA GLY A 863 41.59 -7.95 -34.47
C GLY A 863 40.30 -8.30 -35.24
N ASP A 864 39.20 -7.57 -35.01
CA ASP A 864 37.94 -7.73 -35.76
C ASP A 864 38.04 -7.23 -37.22
N ALA A 865 39.05 -6.40 -37.56
CA ALA A 865 39.23 -5.90 -38.92
C ALA A 865 39.85 -6.94 -39.87
N GLU A 866 40.55 -7.95 -39.33
CA GLU A 866 41.17 -9.03 -40.10
C GLU A 866 40.20 -10.21 -40.36
N GLU A 867 39.11 -10.37 -39.59
CA GLU A 867 38.09 -11.41 -39.85
C GLU A 867 37.08 -11.02 -40.96
N LEU A 868 37.15 -9.80 -41.49
CA LEU A 868 36.29 -9.27 -42.57
C LEU A 868 36.97 -9.24 -43.95
N HIS A 869 38.18 -9.80 -44.09
CA HIS A 869 38.93 -9.89 -45.35
C HIS A 869 39.29 -11.32 -45.75
#